data_AF-A0A2P6C907-F1
#
_entry.id   AF-A0A2P6C907-F1
#
_cell.length_a   1.000
_cell.length_b   1.000
_cell.length_c   1.000
_cell.angle_alpha   90.00
_cell.angle_beta   90.00
_cell.angle_gamma   90.00
#
_symmetry.space_group_name_H-M   'P 1'
#
loop_
_entity.id
_entity.type
_entity.pdbx_description
1 polymer ?
#
loop_
_entity_poly.entity_id
_entity_poly.type
_entity_poly.pdbx_seq_one_letter_code
_entity_poly.pdbx_strand_id
1 'polypeptide(L)'
;MKVKQTKYMKLSGLEPLILNESSNFINVGERTNVAGSRKFLRLIKNEQFDEALDIARHQVDGGAQIIDINFDDGLIDGKEAMVRFLNLIAAEPDICRVPIMIDSSKWEIIEAGLQVVQGKCVVNSISLKEGKEKFVWEAKQIKRYGAAVIVMAFDAEGQADNYERRIEIAKKSYDILVDEVGFPSEDIIFDLNIFPVATGMDEHRRNAIDFIEATRWVRENLPNASVSGGVSNVSFSFRGNDGVREAMHSVFLYYAIQAGMNIGIVNPALLEVYDNIPKDLLERVEDVILDRREDATERLLDFAETVKGSKVEKTVDLSWRENPLQDRITHALVKGIDAFIIEDIETARQEAEKPIDVIEGHLMIGMNVVGDLFGAGKMFLPQVVKSARVMKKAVGYLNPFIEAEKGDKQEPVGKILMATVKGDVHDIGKNIVSVVLACNNYEIVDLGVMVPPEKIIEMAISERVDAIGLSGLITPSLDEMVYLAKEMQRQNFVLPLLIGGATTSKAHTAVKIDTQYSNAVVHVNDASRAVTVVGDLLNKKSSHLYTAKLKKDYDEFRTKFLKRGKEKSYISITEARKRKYKIDWETSEIVKPRELGIQVLKQLSLKELLPFIDWSPFFRSWDLHGKFPDILTDKVVGEQATIMYTEAQEMIKEIIAKQLLKPKGIFGLFEANSINDDDISIQKKGEEIAIFRTLRQQLKKREGIPNHALADFVAPKETGKTDYMGAFCVGIFGAQELAESYRAKEDDYNAIMAQAIADRFAEAMAEYLHKQVRTKHWGYDIDEGLTNDDLIKESYKGIRPAPGYPACPDHLEKETIWELLKVEENIGVTLTESMAMWPGAAVSGYYFANKESKYFGLGKITDDQVTDYFTRKGITKEKARKWLHPILAEE
;
A
#
# COMPACT_ATOMS: atom_id res chain seq x y z
N MET A 1 -6.66 -28.68 25.11
CA MET A 1 -7.17 -27.85 26.23
C MET A 1 -8.68 -27.72 26.09
N LYS A 2 -9.46 -27.82 27.19
CA LYS A 2 -10.93 -27.65 27.16
C LYS A 2 -11.29 -26.24 27.65
N VAL A 3 -11.19 -25.25 26.78
CA VAL A 3 -11.61 -23.87 27.11
C VAL A 3 -13.14 -23.83 27.21
N LYS A 4 -13.69 -23.33 28.34
CA LYS A 4 -15.14 -23.15 28.51
C LYS A 4 -15.60 -21.84 27.87
N GLN A 5 -15.54 -21.77 26.55
CA GLN A 5 -15.95 -20.59 25.78
C GLN A 5 -17.31 -20.84 25.13
N THR A 6 -18.34 -20.15 25.60
CA THR A 6 -19.72 -20.19 25.04
C THR A 6 -20.11 -18.88 24.39
N LYS A 7 -19.39 -17.80 24.73
CA LYS A 7 -19.55 -16.45 24.17
C LYS A 7 -18.18 -15.89 23.80
N TYR A 8 -18.18 -15.06 22.76
CA TYR A 8 -16.96 -14.50 22.17
C TYR A 8 -16.87 -13.01 22.46
N MET A 9 -15.67 -12.55 22.83
CA MET A 9 -15.41 -11.13 22.98
C MET A 9 -15.55 -10.44 21.62
N LYS A 10 -16.20 -9.28 21.63
CA LYS A 10 -16.40 -8.45 20.44
C LYS A 10 -15.93 -7.05 20.77
N LEU A 11 -14.90 -6.60 20.08
CA LEU A 11 -14.36 -5.25 20.12
C LEU A 11 -14.57 -4.60 18.75
N SER A 12 -14.44 -3.27 18.66
CA SER A 12 -14.47 -2.61 17.36
C SER A 12 -13.75 -1.27 17.36
N GLY A 13 -13.01 -1.01 16.28
CA GLY A 13 -12.76 0.34 15.79
C GLY A 13 -13.86 0.70 14.78
N LEU A 14 -13.47 1.05 13.55
CA LEU A 14 -14.36 1.02 12.38
C LEU A 14 -14.67 -0.40 11.92
N GLU A 15 -13.75 -1.34 12.15
CA GLU A 15 -13.91 -2.75 11.81
C GLU A 15 -14.16 -3.59 13.08
N PRO A 16 -15.02 -4.63 13.01
CA PRO A 16 -15.26 -5.51 14.14
C PRO A 16 -14.08 -6.48 14.34
N LEU A 17 -13.64 -6.62 15.59
CA LEU A 17 -12.68 -7.64 16.02
C LEU A 17 -13.41 -8.64 16.92
N ILE A 18 -13.52 -9.90 16.47
CA ILE A 18 -14.20 -10.98 17.20
C ILE A 18 -13.18 -12.02 17.61
N LEU A 19 -13.08 -12.32 18.91
CA LEU A 19 -12.17 -13.32 19.46
C LEU A 19 -12.91 -14.65 19.65
N ASN A 20 -12.74 -15.56 18.70
CA ASN A 20 -13.30 -16.91 18.71
C ASN A 20 -12.19 -17.98 18.60
N GLU A 21 -12.57 -19.26 18.52
CA GLU A 21 -11.62 -20.39 18.48
C GLU A 21 -10.73 -20.41 17.23
N SER A 22 -11.13 -19.73 16.15
CA SER A 22 -10.35 -19.58 14.91
C SER A 22 -9.54 -18.28 14.87
N SER A 23 -9.65 -17.42 15.89
CA SER A 23 -8.87 -16.20 15.97
C SER A 23 -7.42 -16.52 16.32
N ASN A 24 -6.50 -15.97 15.54
CA ASN A 24 -5.08 -15.95 15.92
C ASN A 24 -4.88 -15.15 17.22
N PHE A 25 -3.69 -15.30 17.82
CA PHE A 25 -3.27 -14.50 18.96
C PHE A 25 -3.45 -13.00 18.70
N ILE A 26 -4.01 -12.26 19.65
CA ILE A 26 -4.33 -10.84 19.48
C ILE A 26 -3.16 -9.97 19.97
N ASN A 27 -2.49 -9.31 19.04
CA ASN A 27 -1.40 -8.39 19.36
C ASN A 27 -1.93 -7.00 19.72
N VAL A 28 -1.56 -6.52 20.91
CA VAL A 28 -1.83 -5.15 21.39
C VAL A 28 -0.54 -4.34 21.27
N GLY A 29 -0.55 -3.26 20.49
CA GLY A 29 0.62 -2.41 20.29
C GLY A 29 0.96 -1.54 21.49
N GLU A 30 2.18 -1.65 22.03
CA GLU A 30 2.66 -0.98 23.26
C GLU A 30 3.33 0.41 23.09
N ARG A 31 3.58 0.87 21.86
CA ARG A 31 4.47 2.02 21.57
C ARG A 31 3.82 3.39 21.73
N THR A 32 2.51 3.43 21.89
CA THR A 32 1.67 4.61 22.16
C THR A 32 1.50 4.84 23.67
N ASN A 33 2.56 4.58 24.42
CA ASN A 33 2.61 4.68 25.87
C ASN A 33 3.72 5.66 26.29
N VAL A 34 3.36 6.76 26.95
CA VAL A 34 4.33 7.80 27.36
C VAL A 34 5.33 7.30 28.41
N ALA A 35 4.95 6.34 29.25
CA ALA A 35 5.84 5.75 30.25
C ALA A 35 6.80 4.72 29.62
N GLY A 36 6.35 3.99 28.59
CA GLY A 36 7.13 2.92 27.94
C GLY A 36 7.95 3.35 26.71
N SER A 37 7.56 4.46 26.05
CA SER A 37 8.15 4.89 24.77
C SER A 37 8.72 6.31 24.87
N ARG A 38 10.05 6.40 25.03
CA ARG A 38 10.77 7.70 25.05
C ARG A 38 10.48 8.57 23.82
N LYS A 39 10.32 7.93 22.64
CA LYS A 39 9.98 8.63 21.40
C LYS A 39 8.58 9.24 21.50
N PHE A 40 7.58 8.44 21.90
CA PHE A 40 6.20 8.91 22.04
C PHE A 40 6.08 10.00 23.10
N LEU A 41 6.69 9.81 24.28
CA LEU A 41 6.76 10.83 25.34
C LEU A 41 7.28 12.18 24.83
N ARG A 42 8.38 12.16 24.06
CA ARG A 42 8.97 13.38 23.48
C ARG A 42 8.01 14.07 22.52
N LEU A 43 7.35 13.32 21.64
CA LEU A 43 6.41 13.88 20.66
C LEU A 43 5.20 14.52 21.33
N ILE A 44 4.64 13.86 22.34
CA ILE A 44 3.50 14.38 23.09
C ILE A 44 3.89 15.63 23.90
N LYS A 45 5.06 15.64 24.54
CA LYS A 45 5.60 16.83 25.24
C LYS A 45 5.84 18.02 24.33
N ASN A 46 6.21 17.77 23.09
CA ASN A 46 6.47 18.81 22.09
C ASN A 46 5.21 19.18 21.27
N GLU A 47 4.03 18.64 21.62
CA GLU A 47 2.78 18.78 20.86
C GLU A 47 2.87 18.33 19.38
N GLN A 48 3.80 17.44 19.05
CA GLN A 48 3.98 16.86 17.71
C GLN A 48 3.02 15.67 17.52
N PHE A 49 1.71 15.93 17.58
CA PHE A 49 0.69 14.88 17.54
C PHE A 49 0.64 14.15 16.18
N ASP A 50 0.98 14.79 15.07
CA ASP A 50 1.00 14.15 13.74
C ASP A 50 2.05 13.02 13.68
N GLU A 51 3.27 13.27 14.15
CA GLU A 51 4.31 12.23 14.25
C GLU A 51 3.96 11.15 15.30
N ALA A 52 3.14 11.49 16.31
CA ALA A 52 2.65 10.54 17.29
C ALA A 52 1.59 9.61 16.69
N LEU A 53 0.75 10.11 15.76
CA LEU A 53 -0.18 9.29 14.97
C LEU A 53 0.58 8.32 14.06
N ASP A 54 1.72 8.72 13.50
CA ASP A 54 2.56 7.80 12.71
C ASP A 54 3.03 6.60 13.55
N ILE A 55 3.33 6.79 14.85
CA ILE A 55 3.65 5.68 15.75
C ILE A 55 2.46 4.74 15.92
N ALA A 56 1.25 5.28 16.08
CA ALA A 56 0.03 4.47 16.14
C ALA A 56 -0.18 3.71 14.82
N ARG A 57 -0.08 4.38 13.67
CA ARG A 57 -0.23 3.78 12.33
C ARG A 57 0.78 2.65 12.08
N HIS A 58 2.05 2.89 12.37
CA HIS A 58 3.11 1.87 12.26
C HIS A 58 2.81 0.61 13.07
N GLN A 59 2.16 0.73 14.23
CA GLN A 59 1.79 -0.45 15.02
C GLN A 59 0.68 -1.25 14.34
N VAL A 60 -0.35 -0.58 13.81
CA VAL A 60 -1.44 -1.25 13.10
C VAL A 60 -0.93 -1.91 11.81
N ASP A 61 -0.07 -1.23 11.06
CA ASP A 61 0.55 -1.78 9.84
C ASP A 61 1.51 -2.94 10.17
N GLY A 62 2.17 -2.86 11.32
CA GLY A 62 2.98 -3.94 11.88
C GLY A 62 2.19 -5.13 12.44
N GLY A 63 0.85 -5.11 12.35
CA GLY A 63 -0.01 -6.22 12.76
C GLY A 63 -0.64 -6.10 14.14
N ALA A 64 -0.57 -4.94 14.79
CA ALA A 64 -1.37 -4.69 16.01
C ALA A 64 -2.86 -4.70 15.66
N GLN A 65 -3.62 -5.51 16.40
CA GLN A 65 -5.07 -5.62 16.27
C GLN A 65 -5.81 -4.79 17.32
N ILE A 66 -5.10 -4.30 18.34
CA ILE A 66 -5.56 -3.33 19.33
C ILE A 66 -4.41 -2.36 19.59
N ILE A 67 -4.69 -1.09 19.85
CA ILE A 67 -3.67 -0.08 20.20
C ILE A 67 -3.80 0.30 21.67
N ASP A 68 -2.74 0.11 22.46
CA ASP A 68 -2.67 0.55 23.86
C ASP A 68 -2.24 2.02 23.93
N ILE A 69 -3.07 2.87 24.55
CA ILE A 69 -2.84 4.31 24.63
C ILE A 69 -2.75 4.72 26.09
N ASN A 70 -1.57 5.17 26.51
CA ASN A 70 -1.29 5.62 27.86
C ASN A 70 -0.67 7.03 27.86
N PHE A 71 -1.22 7.91 28.69
CA PHE A 71 -0.76 9.29 28.90
C PHE A 71 -0.39 9.60 30.37
N ASP A 72 -0.07 8.58 31.16
CA ASP A 72 0.37 8.75 32.54
C ASP A 72 1.84 9.19 32.61
N ASP A 73 2.05 10.51 32.62
CA ASP A 73 3.34 11.12 32.91
C ASP A 73 3.13 12.39 33.75
N GLY A 74 3.97 12.61 34.76
CA GLY A 74 3.80 13.73 35.70
C GLY A 74 4.03 15.11 35.07
N LEU A 75 4.45 15.19 33.81
CA LEU A 75 4.83 16.42 33.12
C LEU A 75 3.84 16.81 32.01
N ILE A 76 2.73 16.09 31.83
CA ILE A 76 1.70 16.41 30.82
C ILE A 76 0.30 16.40 31.44
N ASP A 77 -0.64 17.13 30.84
CA ASP A 77 -2.07 16.95 31.13
C ASP A 77 -2.57 15.69 30.41
N GLY A 78 -2.54 14.56 31.12
CA GLY A 78 -2.94 13.27 30.55
C GLY A 78 -4.40 13.21 30.11
N LYS A 79 -5.30 13.99 30.74
CA LYS A 79 -6.72 14.02 30.37
C LYS A 79 -6.90 14.74 29.03
N GLU A 80 -6.29 15.92 28.89
CA GLU A 80 -6.33 16.68 27.65
C GLU A 80 -5.65 15.93 26.50
N ALA A 81 -4.46 15.36 26.75
CA ALA A 81 -3.71 14.59 25.76
C ALA A 81 -4.49 13.36 25.26
N MET A 82 -5.14 12.63 26.17
CA MET A 82 -6.00 11.47 25.81
C MET A 82 -7.12 11.89 24.87
N VAL A 83 -7.88 12.93 25.22
CA VAL A 83 -9.01 13.41 24.41
C VAL A 83 -8.52 13.91 23.05
N ARG A 84 -7.45 14.71 23.02
CA ARG A 84 -6.90 15.26 21.77
C ARG A 84 -6.42 14.14 20.85
N PHE A 85 -5.65 13.18 21.38
CA PHE A 85 -5.08 12.11 20.57
C PHE A 85 -6.15 11.15 20.04
N LEU A 86 -7.15 10.77 20.84
CA LEU A 86 -8.25 9.91 20.36
C LEU A 86 -9.09 10.57 19.28
N ASN A 87 -9.35 11.89 19.38
CA ASN A 87 -10.05 12.63 18.33
C ASN A 87 -9.26 12.68 17.01
N LEU A 88 -7.93 12.79 17.09
CA LEU A 88 -7.06 12.75 15.92
C LEU A 88 -7.02 11.34 15.31
N ILE A 89 -6.92 10.29 16.13
CA ILE A 89 -7.02 8.90 15.67
C ILE A 89 -8.34 8.66 14.93
N ALA A 90 -9.45 9.20 15.43
CA ALA A 90 -10.76 9.05 14.78
C ALA A 90 -10.81 9.64 13.36
N ALA A 91 -9.93 10.60 13.04
CA ALA A 91 -9.80 11.19 11.71
C ALA A 91 -8.90 10.40 10.75
N GLU A 92 -8.19 9.37 11.25
CA GLU A 92 -7.20 8.58 10.51
C GLU A 92 -7.70 7.13 10.29
N PRO A 93 -8.28 6.81 9.11
CA PRO A 93 -8.93 5.52 8.85
C PRO A 93 -8.03 4.29 9.07
N ASP A 94 -6.74 4.41 8.78
CA ASP A 94 -5.77 3.32 8.90
C ASP A 94 -5.50 2.94 10.36
N ILE A 95 -5.71 3.88 11.29
CA ILE A 95 -5.51 3.69 12.73
C ILE A 95 -6.84 3.31 13.37
N CYS A 96 -7.92 4.07 13.13
CA CYS A 96 -9.21 3.85 13.79
C CYS A 96 -9.97 2.62 13.29
N ARG A 97 -9.45 1.87 12.30
CA ARG A 97 -9.99 0.56 11.92
C ARG A 97 -9.91 -0.49 13.03
N VAL A 98 -8.87 -0.45 13.87
CA VAL A 98 -8.70 -1.37 15.01
C VAL A 98 -9.24 -0.79 16.33
N PRO A 99 -9.69 -1.64 17.28
CA PRO A 99 -10.08 -1.19 18.63
C PRO A 99 -8.95 -0.50 19.40
N ILE A 100 -9.33 0.37 20.33
CA ILE A 100 -8.42 1.07 21.24
C ILE A 100 -8.49 0.46 22.64
N MET A 101 -7.33 0.34 23.28
CA MET A 101 -7.17 0.06 24.70
C MET A 101 -6.76 1.36 25.41
N ILE A 102 -7.63 1.86 26.27
CA ILE A 102 -7.41 3.09 27.04
C ILE A 102 -6.70 2.68 28.33
N ASP A 103 -5.45 3.14 28.50
CA ASP A 103 -4.62 2.83 29.64
C ASP A 103 -4.33 4.06 30.51
N SER A 104 -4.64 3.95 31.80
CA SER A 104 -4.39 4.99 32.81
C SER A 104 -4.60 4.47 34.23
N SER A 105 -3.80 4.96 35.17
CA SER A 105 -3.96 4.77 36.62
C SER A 105 -4.99 5.73 37.25
N LYS A 106 -5.44 6.75 36.51
CA LYS A 106 -6.43 7.73 36.95
C LYS A 106 -7.75 7.55 36.22
N TRP A 107 -8.83 7.34 37.00
CA TRP A 107 -10.19 7.17 36.47
C TRP A 107 -10.64 8.34 35.58
N GLU A 108 -10.34 9.58 35.96
CA GLU A 108 -10.75 10.77 35.21
C GLU A 108 -10.19 10.84 33.78
N ILE A 109 -9.05 10.21 33.51
CA ILE A 109 -8.45 10.10 32.18
C ILE A 109 -9.11 8.97 31.40
N ILE A 110 -9.35 7.82 32.04
CA ILE A 110 -10.09 6.69 31.45
C ILE A 110 -11.47 7.16 30.99
N GLU A 111 -12.20 7.82 31.87
CA GLU A 111 -13.55 8.31 31.57
C GLU A 111 -13.55 9.35 30.44
N ALA A 112 -12.56 10.25 30.41
CA ALA A 112 -12.42 11.20 29.31
C ALA A 112 -12.18 10.52 27.97
N GLY A 113 -11.36 9.46 27.95
CA GLY A 113 -11.15 8.64 26.75
C GLY A 113 -12.42 7.90 26.32
N LEU A 114 -13.13 7.28 27.27
CA LEU A 114 -14.39 6.56 27.02
C LEU A 114 -15.50 7.45 26.42
N GLN A 115 -15.48 8.75 26.71
CA GLN A 115 -16.45 9.71 26.17
C GLN A 115 -16.23 10.03 24.68
N VAL A 116 -15.01 9.84 24.14
CA VAL A 116 -14.66 10.24 22.77
C VAL A 116 -14.18 9.10 21.88
N VAL A 117 -13.81 7.96 22.45
CA VAL A 117 -13.32 6.80 21.71
C VAL A 117 -14.39 6.22 20.78
N GLN A 118 -13.96 5.82 19.59
CA GLN A 118 -14.84 5.23 18.59
C GLN A 118 -14.95 3.71 18.75
N GLY A 119 -16.17 3.18 18.67
CA GLY A 119 -16.43 1.73 18.73
C GLY A 119 -16.35 1.16 20.14
N LYS A 120 -16.21 -0.16 20.26
CA LYS A 120 -16.09 -0.87 21.55
C LYS A 120 -14.61 -1.09 21.89
N CYS A 121 -14.15 -0.36 22.89
CA CYS A 121 -12.77 -0.34 23.38
C CYS A 121 -12.54 -1.28 24.57
N VAL A 122 -11.29 -1.32 25.03
CA VAL A 122 -10.84 -2.01 26.26
C VAL A 122 -10.35 -0.97 27.26
N VAL A 123 -10.67 -1.13 28.54
CA VAL A 123 -10.10 -0.34 29.64
C VAL A 123 -8.99 -1.11 30.32
N ASN A 124 -7.79 -0.53 30.38
CA ASN A 124 -6.60 -1.06 31.05
C ASN A 124 -6.21 -0.12 32.21
N SER A 125 -6.29 -0.52 33.46
CA SER A 125 -7.01 -1.66 34.03
C SER A 125 -7.75 -1.21 35.29
N ILE A 126 -8.59 -2.08 35.83
CA ILE A 126 -9.12 -1.94 37.21
C ILE A 126 -8.57 -3.07 38.08
N SER A 127 -8.58 -2.89 39.40
CA SER A 127 -8.07 -3.90 40.34
C SER A 127 -8.72 -3.81 41.71
N LEU A 128 -8.49 -4.79 42.58
CA LEU A 128 -8.98 -4.82 43.95
C LEU A 128 -8.09 -4.04 44.93
N LYS A 129 -7.03 -3.40 44.45
CA LYS A 129 -6.03 -2.67 45.26
C LYS A 129 -6.65 -1.66 46.22
N GLU A 130 -7.64 -0.90 45.75
CA GLU A 130 -8.33 0.13 46.53
C GLU A 130 -9.63 -0.38 47.18
N GLY A 131 -9.78 -1.70 47.25
CA GLY A 131 -10.92 -2.36 47.85
C GLY A 131 -12.07 -2.62 46.89
N LYS A 132 -12.99 -3.48 47.35
CA LYS A 132 -14.11 -3.99 46.55
C LYS A 132 -15.09 -2.89 46.11
N GLU A 133 -15.33 -1.90 46.96
CA GLU A 133 -16.32 -0.84 46.68
C GLU A 133 -15.94 -0.01 45.45
N LYS A 134 -14.67 0.42 45.36
CA LYS A 134 -14.15 1.15 44.22
C LYS A 134 -14.14 0.29 42.95
N PHE A 135 -13.64 -0.95 43.05
CA PHE A 135 -13.64 -1.91 41.94
C PHE A 135 -15.04 -2.13 41.34
N VAL A 136 -16.06 -2.32 42.19
CA VAL A 136 -17.46 -2.48 41.76
C VAL A 136 -17.99 -1.20 41.12
N TRP A 137 -17.63 -0.02 41.65
CA TRP A 137 -18.05 1.25 41.09
C TRP A 137 -17.47 1.48 39.70
N GLU A 138 -16.16 1.26 39.51
CA GLU A 138 -15.46 1.39 38.21
C GLU A 138 -16.03 0.39 37.20
N ALA A 139 -16.21 -0.88 37.60
CA ALA A 139 -16.80 -1.90 36.74
C ALA A 139 -18.21 -1.53 36.27
N LYS A 140 -19.05 -0.92 37.13
CA LYS A 140 -20.38 -0.42 36.75
C LYS A 140 -20.29 0.72 35.73
N GLN A 141 -19.31 1.63 35.87
CA GLN A 141 -19.12 2.70 34.89
C GLN A 141 -18.64 2.14 33.54
N ILE A 142 -17.62 1.28 33.53
CA ILE A 142 -17.10 0.66 32.30
C ILE A 142 -18.22 -0.10 31.56
N LYS A 143 -19.03 -0.87 32.30
CA LYS A 143 -20.21 -1.56 31.77
C LYS A 143 -21.22 -0.60 31.13
N ARG A 144 -21.43 0.58 31.72
CA ARG A 144 -22.33 1.61 31.19
C ARG A 144 -21.83 2.19 29.87
N TYR A 145 -20.52 2.35 29.70
CA TYR A 145 -19.90 2.76 28.43
C TYR A 145 -19.83 1.62 27.40
N GLY A 146 -20.09 0.36 27.80
CA GLY A 146 -20.10 -0.79 26.90
C GLY A 146 -18.71 -1.30 26.52
N ALA A 147 -17.68 -0.93 27.26
CA ALA A 147 -16.29 -1.33 27.03
C ALA A 147 -15.97 -2.69 27.68
N ALA A 148 -14.96 -3.38 27.14
CA ALA A 148 -14.34 -4.52 27.80
C ALA A 148 -13.31 -4.05 28.84
N VAL A 149 -12.89 -4.94 29.74
CA VAL A 149 -12.05 -4.56 30.89
C VAL A 149 -10.89 -5.52 31.09
N ILE A 150 -9.70 -4.95 31.30
CA ILE A 150 -8.55 -5.66 31.88
C ILE A 150 -8.60 -5.54 33.39
N VAL A 151 -8.54 -6.67 34.06
CA VAL A 151 -8.46 -6.81 35.52
C VAL A 151 -7.07 -7.26 35.88
N MET A 152 -6.31 -6.37 36.51
CA MET A 152 -4.97 -6.68 37.00
C MET A 152 -5.07 -7.49 38.29
N ALA A 153 -4.25 -8.54 38.41
CA ALA A 153 -4.16 -9.39 39.59
C ALA A 153 -3.45 -8.66 40.75
N PHE A 154 -4.11 -7.64 41.30
CA PHE A 154 -3.62 -6.78 42.37
C PHE A 154 -4.77 -6.51 43.35
N ASP A 155 -4.57 -6.83 44.63
CA ASP A 155 -5.47 -6.50 45.73
C ASP A 155 -4.78 -5.65 46.81
N ALA A 156 -5.43 -5.49 47.97
CA ALA A 156 -4.91 -4.67 49.07
C ALA A 156 -3.61 -5.22 49.70
N GLU A 157 -3.29 -6.51 49.50
CA GLU A 157 -2.09 -7.14 50.04
C GLU A 157 -0.89 -7.03 49.08
N GLY A 158 -1.13 -6.79 47.79
CA GLY A 158 -0.07 -6.63 46.80
C GLY A 158 -0.43 -7.18 45.42
N GLN A 159 0.53 -7.09 44.50
CA GLN A 159 0.44 -7.79 43.22
C GLN A 159 0.62 -9.29 43.43
N ALA A 160 -0.14 -10.12 42.71
CA ALA A 160 0.02 -11.56 42.75
C ALA A 160 1.30 -11.99 42.01
N ASP A 161 2.30 -12.43 42.77
CA ASP A 161 3.64 -12.82 42.32
C ASP A 161 3.81 -14.33 42.05
N ASN A 162 3.01 -15.17 42.70
CA ASN A 162 3.02 -16.62 42.54
C ASN A 162 1.70 -17.17 41.95
N TYR A 163 1.71 -18.46 41.59
CA TYR A 163 0.57 -19.15 41.00
C TYR A 163 -0.70 -19.09 41.89
N GLU A 164 -0.59 -19.40 43.17
CA GLU A 164 -1.73 -19.46 44.10
C GLU A 164 -2.41 -18.09 44.25
N ARG A 165 -1.63 -17.03 44.39
CA ARG A 165 -2.14 -15.65 44.48
C ARG A 165 -2.82 -15.22 43.19
N ARG A 166 -2.27 -15.58 42.02
CA ARG A 166 -2.85 -15.21 40.71
C ARG A 166 -4.25 -15.82 40.55
N ILE A 167 -4.43 -17.10 40.87
CA ILE A 167 -5.73 -17.77 40.75
C ILE A 167 -6.72 -17.27 41.81
N GLU A 168 -6.26 -16.97 43.03
CA GLU A 168 -7.09 -16.42 44.10
C GLU A 168 -7.71 -15.09 43.68
N ILE A 169 -6.88 -14.13 43.26
CA ILE A 169 -7.34 -12.79 42.88
C ILE A 169 -8.18 -12.85 41.60
N ALA A 170 -7.79 -13.64 40.60
CA ALA A 170 -8.56 -13.77 39.36
C ALA A 170 -9.96 -14.33 39.63
N LYS A 171 -10.07 -15.39 40.44
CA LYS A 171 -11.37 -15.96 40.83
C LYS A 171 -12.23 -14.96 41.59
N LYS A 172 -11.67 -14.33 42.63
CA LYS A 172 -12.38 -13.35 43.46
C LYS A 172 -12.90 -12.19 42.63
N SER A 173 -12.08 -11.67 41.71
CA SER A 173 -12.48 -10.60 40.80
C SER A 173 -13.57 -11.04 39.81
N TYR A 174 -13.46 -12.26 39.27
CA TYR A 174 -14.47 -12.82 38.37
C TYR A 174 -15.83 -12.96 39.05
N ASP A 175 -15.87 -13.56 40.24
CA ASP A 175 -17.10 -13.76 41.01
C ASP A 175 -17.77 -12.40 41.31
N ILE A 176 -17.00 -11.37 41.70
CA ILE A 176 -17.53 -10.02 41.92
C ILE A 176 -18.09 -9.41 40.61
N LEU A 177 -17.34 -9.50 39.50
CA LEU A 177 -17.77 -8.90 38.23
C LEU A 177 -19.00 -9.60 37.65
N VAL A 178 -19.04 -10.92 37.66
CA VAL A 178 -20.10 -11.70 37.03
C VAL A 178 -21.31 -11.82 37.94
N ASP A 179 -21.14 -12.20 39.20
CA ASP A 179 -22.27 -12.52 40.08
C ASP A 179 -22.88 -11.26 40.74
N GLU A 180 -22.06 -10.26 41.09
CA GLU A 180 -22.54 -9.06 41.77
C GLU A 180 -22.81 -7.88 40.83
N VAL A 181 -21.91 -7.62 39.86
CA VAL A 181 -22.06 -6.51 38.89
C VAL A 181 -22.87 -6.92 37.65
N GLY A 182 -22.94 -8.22 37.36
CA GLY A 182 -23.54 -8.75 36.14
C GLY A 182 -22.79 -8.32 34.87
N PHE A 183 -21.47 -8.13 34.97
CA PHE A 183 -20.61 -7.78 33.84
C PHE A 183 -20.56 -8.95 32.85
N PRO A 184 -20.64 -8.72 31.53
CA PRO A 184 -20.54 -9.81 30.55
C PRO A 184 -19.21 -10.54 30.68
N SER A 185 -19.24 -11.86 30.95
CA SER A 185 -18.00 -12.61 31.21
C SER A 185 -17.08 -12.70 30.00
N GLU A 186 -17.63 -12.60 28.79
CA GLU A 186 -16.87 -12.53 27.54
C GLU A 186 -16.09 -11.22 27.34
N ASP A 187 -16.35 -10.19 28.15
CA ASP A 187 -15.68 -8.88 28.07
C ASP A 187 -14.64 -8.69 29.19
N ILE A 188 -14.32 -9.74 29.94
CA ILE A 188 -13.32 -9.74 31.02
C ILE A 188 -12.00 -10.31 30.48
N ILE A 189 -10.91 -9.54 30.66
CA ILE A 189 -9.54 -9.92 30.37
C ILE A 189 -8.77 -9.88 31.69
N PHE A 190 -8.05 -10.94 32.05
CA PHE A 190 -7.17 -10.93 33.20
C PHE A 190 -5.73 -10.61 32.80
N ASP A 191 -5.13 -9.62 33.46
CA ASP A 191 -3.67 -9.47 33.50
C ASP A 191 -3.15 -10.10 34.79
N LEU A 192 -2.45 -11.23 34.65
CA LEU A 192 -1.93 -12.01 35.78
C LEU A 192 -0.53 -11.54 36.24
N ASN A 193 -0.09 -10.35 35.80
CA ASN A 193 1.22 -9.76 36.05
C ASN A 193 2.38 -10.61 35.51
N ILE A 194 2.88 -10.26 34.33
CA ILE A 194 4.16 -10.81 33.84
C ILE A 194 5.30 -10.12 34.60
N PHE A 195 6.02 -10.89 35.40
CA PHE A 195 7.22 -10.43 36.12
C PHE A 195 8.50 -10.83 35.39
N PRO A 196 9.61 -10.10 35.60
CA PRO A 196 10.92 -10.45 35.06
C PRO A 196 11.40 -11.82 35.54
N VAL A 197 12.12 -12.52 34.68
CA VAL A 197 12.91 -13.72 35.02
C VAL A 197 14.40 -13.44 34.83
N ALA A 198 15.25 -14.40 35.24
CA ALA A 198 16.70 -14.30 35.11
C ALA A 198 17.29 -13.00 35.75
N THR A 199 16.72 -12.55 36.87
CA THR A 199 17.23 -11.40 37.62
C THR A 199 18.35 -11.76 38.59
N GLY A 200 18.68 -13.05 38.72
CA GLY A 200 19.60 -13.60 39.72
C GLY A 200 18.98 -13.78 41.13
N MET A 201 17.67 -13.61 41.28
CA MET A 201 16.95 -13.88 42.54
C MET A 201 16.15 -15.18 42.40
N ASP A 202 16.31 -16.11 43.34
CA ASP A 202 15.60 -17.40 43.32
C ASP A 202 14.08 -17.25 43.31
N GLU A 203 13.57 -16.24 44.02
CA GLU A 203 12.14 -15.91 44.08
C GLU A 203 11.56 -15.58 42.69
N HIS A 204 12.38 -15.07 41.77
CA HIS A 204 11.93 -14.70 40.41
C HIS A 204 12.05 -15.83 39.39
N ARG A 205 12.66 -16.96 39.77
CA ARG A 205 12.94 -18.07 38.86
C ARG A 205 11.67 -18.68 38.26
N ARG A 206 10.60 -18.71 39.06
CA ARG A 206 9.30 -19.31 38.69
C ARG A 206 8.29 -18.33 38.09
N ASN A 207 8.63 -17.06 37.98
CA ASN A 207 7.68 -16.01 37.58
C ASN A 207 6.96 -16.31 36.25
N ALA A 208 7.69 -16.79 35.25
CA ALA A 208 7.16 -17.11 33.92
C ALA A 208 6.30 -18.37 33.92
N ILE A 209 6.78 -19.49 34.48
CA ILE A 209 6.02 -20.74 34.54
C ILE A 209 4.76 -20.59 35.38
N ASP A 210 4.83 -19.92 36.53
CA ASP A 210 3.65 -19.68 37.37
C ASP A 210 2.59 -18.83 36.63
N PHE A 211 2.99 -17.95 35.70
CA PHE A 211 2.06 -17.16 34.88
C PHE A 211 1.38 -18.06 33.83
N ILE A 212 2.17 -18.93 33.18
CA ILE A 212 1.68 -19.89 32.18
C ILE A 212 0.68 -20.86 32.83
N GLU A 213 0.98 -21.37 34.02
CA GLU A 213 0.09 -22.25 34.79
C GLU A 213 -1.18 -21.51 35.24
N ALA A 214 -1.07 -20.28 35.73
CA ALA A 214 -2.23 -19.47 36.13
C ALA A 214 -3.12 -19.12 34.94
N THR A 215 -2.52 -18.86 33.76
CA THR A 215 -3.24 -18.65 32.49
C THR A 215 -4.08 -19.87 32.15
N ARG A 216 -3.49 -21.08 32.25
CA ARG A 216 -4.21 -22.33 32.01
C ARG A 216 -5.38 -22.48 32.96
N TRP A 217 -5.15 -22.22 34.24
CA TRP A 217 -6.19 -22.27 35.26
C TRP A 217 -7.34 -21.32 34.95
N VAL A 218 -7.06 -20.05 34.64
CA VAL A 218 -8.09 -19.05 34.32
C VAL A 218 -8.93 -19.50 33.13
N ARG A 219 -8.30 -19.95 32.05
CA ARG A 219 -8.98 -20.32 30.80
C ARG A 219 -9.80 -21.62 30.92
N GLU A 220 -9.48 -22.48 31.88
CA GLU A 220 -10.25 -23.70 32.18
C GLU A 220 -11.37 -23.50 33.20
N ASN A 221 -11.18 -22.58 34.16
CA ASN A 221 -12.06 -22.43 35.33
C ASN A 221 -12.99 -21.22 35.25
N LEU A 222 -12.60 -20.15 34.54
CA LEU A 222 -13.38 -18.91 34.44
C LEU A 222 -14.01 -18.80 33.03
N PRO A 223 -15.32 -19.09 32.88
CA PRO A 223 -15.97 -19.14 31.56
C PRO A 223 -15.84 -17.83 30.77
N ASN A 224 -15.55 -17.95 29.48
CA ASN A 224 -15.41 -16.84 28.51
C ASN A 224 -14.27 -15.82 28.76
N ALA A 225 -13.64 -15.81 29.94
CA ALA A 225 -12.63 -14.81 30.31
C ALA A 225 -11.34 -14.97 29.50
N SER A 226 -10.78 -13.88 29.00
CA SER A 226 -9.50 -13.84 28.27
C SER A 226 -8.31 -13.58 29.20
N VAL A 227 -7.09 -13.82 28.73
CA VAL A 227 -5.86 -13.54 29.49
C VAL A 227 -4.90 -12.70 28.64
N SER A 228 -4.33 -11.67 29.26
CA SER A 228 -3.37 -10.72 28.69
C SER A 228 -2.17 -10.53 29.61
N GLY A 229 -1.14 -9.84 29.10
CA GLY A 229 0.00 -9.37 29.88
C GLY A 229 1.01 -8.61 29.02
N GLY A 230 1.78 -7.74 29.67
CA GLY A 230 2.92 -7.03 29.07
C GLY A 230 4.13 -7.95 28.88
N VAL A 231 4.30 -8.50 27.68
CA VAL A 231 5.35 -9.50 27.39
C VAL A 231 6.75 -8.91 27.57
N SER A 232 6.92 -7.62 27.29
CA SER A 232 8.17 -6.88 27.48
C SER A 232 8.74 -6.94 28.90
N ASN A 233 7.92 -7.27 29.91
CA ASN A 233 8.35 -7.39 31.29
C ASN A 233 9.16 -8.68 31.56
N VAL A 234 8.92 -9.77 30.82
CA VAL A 234 9.61 -11.05 31.04
C VAL A 234 11.12 -10.93 30.79
N SER A 235 11.51 -10.10 29.81
CA SER A 235 12.90 -9.93 29.37
C SER A 235 13.59 -8.69 29.97
N PHE A 236 13.02 -8.10 31.03
CA PHE A 236 13.49 -6.83 31.59
C PHE A 236 14.98 -6.87 32.01
N SER A 237 15.45 -8.02 32.50
CA SER A 237 16.84 -8.27 32.92
C SER A 237 17.87 -8.12 31.79
N PHE A 238 17.45 -8.22 30.53
CA PHE A 238 18.32 -8.19 29.34
C PHE A 238 18.23 -6.90 28.52
N ARG A 239 17.76 -5.80 29.13
CA ARG A 239 17.69 -4.47 28.47
C ARG A 239 19.02 -4.11 27.78
N GLY A 240 18.96 -3.85 26.48
CA GLY A 240 20.12 -3.55 25.64
C GLY A 240 20.73 -4.74 24.91
N ASN A 241 20.18 -5.96 25.07
CA ASN A 241 20.50 -7.13 24.26
C ASN A 241 19.23 -7.59 23.51
N ASP A 242 18.95 -6.97 22.37
CA ASP A 242 17.68 -7.16 21.67
C ASP A 242 17.52 -8.61 21.16
N GLY A 243 18.58 -9.28 20.70
CA GLY A 243 18.50 -10.67 20.24
C GLY A 243 18.06 -11.66 21.33
N VAL A 244 18.56 -11.52 22.56
CA VAL A 244 18.12 -12.38 23.67
C VAL A 244 16.69 -12.04 24.11
N ARG A 245 16.33 -10.76 24.11
CA ARG A 245 14.98 -10.31 24.51
C ARG A 245 13.92 -10.81 23.54
N GLU A 246 14.18 -10.72 22.24
CA GLU A 246 13.28 -11.19 21.19
C GLU A 246 13.06 -12.70 21.29
N ALA A 247 14.13 -13.47 21.47
CA ALA A 247 14.04 -14.91 21.72
C ALA A 247 13.21 -15.23 22.98
N MET A 248 13.42 -14.50 24.09
CA MET A 248 12.62 -14.67 25.32
C MET A 248 11.14 -14.37 25.12
N HIS A 249 10.80 -13.32 24.37
CA HIS A 249 9.39 -13.00 24.08
C HIS A 249 8.73 -14.11 23.27
N SER A 250 9.41 -14.60 22.23
CA SER A 250 8.89 -15.65 21.34
C SER A 250 8.70 -16.99 22.05
N VAL A 251 9.66 -17.40 22.89
CA VAL A 251 9.54 -18.62 23.70
C VAL A 251 8.44 -18.48 24.75
N PHE A 252 8.38 -17.36 25.46
CA PHE A 252 7.33 -17.13 26.45
C PHE A 252 5.93 -17.19 25.81
N LEU A 253 5.73 -16.49 24.71
CA LEU A 253 4.46 -16.48 23.98
C LEU A 253 4.10 -17.86 23.44
N TYR A 254 5.07 -18.62 22.90
CA TYR A 254 4.83 -19.97 22.43
C TYR A 254 4.16 -20.85 23.50
N TYR A 255 4.72 -20.87 24.72
CA TYR A 255 4.16 -21.65 25.83
C TYR A 255 2.89 -21.03 26.45
N ALA A 256 2.83 -19.70 26.59
CA ALA A 256 1.67 -19.03 27.15
C ALA A 256 0.43 -19.16 26.25
N ILE A 257 0.59 -19.10 24.92
CA ILE A 257 -0.48 -19.31 23.95
C ILE A 257 -1.01 -20.74 24.01
N GLN A 258 -0.12 -21.74 24.12
CA GLN A 258 -0.51 -23.14 24.33
C GLN A 258 -1.28 -23.35 25.64
N ALA A 259 -0.94 -22.58 26.68
CA ALA A 259 -1.66 -22.54 27.95
C ALA A 259 -2.95 -21.71 27.90
N GLY A 260 -3.28 -21.07 26.77
CA GLY A 260 -4.56 -20.41 26.54
C GLY A 260 -4.53 -18.88 26.60
N MET A 261 -3.35 -18.25 26.73
CA MET A 261 -3.19 -16.79 26.57
C MET A 261 -3.60 -16.40 25.16
N ASN A 262 -4.50 -15.42 25.03
CA ASN A 262 -5.11 -15.07 23.74
C ASN A 262 -4.95 -13.59 23.35
N ILE A 263 -4.43 -12.77 24.25
CA ILE A 263 -4.13 -11.35 24.03
C ILE A 263 -2.73 -11.08 24.60
N GLY A 264 -1.92 -10.22 23.97
CA GLY A 264 -0.63 -9.80 24.54
C GLY A 264 -0.26 -8.38 24.18
N ILE A 265 0.25 -7.64 25.16
CA ILE A 265 0.82 -6.31 24.95
C ILE A 265 2.28 -6.49 24.57
N VAL A 266 2.57 -6.22 23.30
CA VAL A 266 3.84 -6.54 22.62
C VAL A 266 4.20 -5.41 21.65
N ASN A 267 5.44 -5.42 21.18
CA ASN A 267 5.80 -4.78 19.93
C ASN A 267 5.75 -5.82 18.80
N PRO A 268 4.71 -5.82 17.95
CA PRO A 268 4.53 -6.85 16.91
C PRO A 268 5.72 -6.96 15.95
N ALA A 269 6.43 -5.84 15.72
CA ALA A 269 7.58 -5.77 14.82
C ALA A 269 8.87 -6.40 15.37
N LEU A 270 8.88 -6.85 16.63
CA LEU A 270 10.05 -7.45 17.31
C LEU A 270 9.82 -8.93 17.71
N LEU A 271 8.75 -9.56 17.21
CA LEU A 271 8.51 -10.98 17.50
C LEU A 271 9.29 -11.84 16.50
N GLU A 272 10.33 -12.52 16.98
CA GLU A 272 11.08 -13.50 16.19
C GLU A 272 10.26 -14.78 16.01
N VAL A 273 10.41 -15.47 14.87
CA VAL A 273 9.77 -16.77 14.66
C VAL A 273 10.48 -17.81 15.53
N TYR A 274 9.73 -18.51 16.40
CA TYR A 274 10.28 -19.49 17.35
C TYR A 274 11.25 -20.49 16.70
N ASP A 275 10.93 -21.02 15.51
CA ASP A 275 11.76 -21.99 14.78
C ASP A 275 13.05 -21.40 14.18
N ASN A 276 13.12 -20.08 14.04
CA ASN A 276 14.31 -19.39 13.52
C ASN A 276 15.32 -19.06 14.63
N ILE A 277 14.95 -19.19 15.90
CA ILE A 277 15.84 -18.93 17.03
C ILE A 277 16.97 -19.96 16.97
N PRO A 278 18.25 -19.55 17.01
CA PRO A 278 19.38 -20.48 17.02
C PRO A 278 19.22 -21.52 18.13
N LYS A 279 19.41 -22.80 17.81
CA LYS A 279 19.13 -23.92 18.73
C LYS A 279 19.78 -23.75 20.11
N ASP A 280 21.02 -23.27 20.15
CA ASP A 280 21.75 -23.02 21.40
C ASP A 280 21.14 -21.90 22.25
N LEU A 281 20.62 -20.83 21.62
CA LEU A 281 19.93 -19.74 22.31
C LEU A 281 18.54 -20.21 22.76
N LEU A 282 17.82 -20.94 21.90
CA LEU A 282 16.50 -21.47 22.17
C LEU A 282 16.51 -22.34 23.44
N GLU A 283 17.40 -23.32 23.53
CA GLU A 283 17.51 -24.20 24.70
C GLU A 283 17.71 -23.43 26.01
N ARG A 284 18.61 -22.43 26.01
CA ARG A 284 18.91 -21.62 27.20
C ARG A 284 17.75 -20.73 27.61
N VAL A 285 17.03 -20.18 26.64
CA VAL A 285 15.83 -19.38 26.91
C VAL A 285 14.71 -20.26 27.44
N GLU A 286 14.49 -21.45 26.89
CA GLU A 286 13.48 -22.40 27.40
C GLU A 286 13.78 -22.85 28.83
N ASP A 287 15.07 -23.11 29.14
CA ASP A 287 15.50 -23.50 30.47
C ASP A 287 15.11 -22.45 31.52
N VAL A 288 15.21 -21.16 31.17
CA VAL A 288 14.82 -20.03 32.04
C VAL A 288 13.29 -19.86 32.11
N ILE A 289 12.59 -19.89 30.97
CA ILE A 289 11.13 -19.65 30.93
C ILE A 289 10.34 -20.76 31.63
N LEU A 290 10.81 -22.00 31.53
CA LEU A 290 10.12 -23.19 32.07
C LEU A 290 10.74 -23.70 33.38
N ASP A 291 11.72 -23.01 33.94
CA ASP A 291 12.44 -23.42 35.17
C ASP A 291 12.91 -24.90 35.11
N ARG A 292 13.54 -25.31 33.99
CA ARG A 292 13.93 -26.73 33.77
C ARG A 292 15.13 -27.17 34.60
N ARG A 293 15.94 -26.21 35.06
CA ARG A 293 17.22 -26.44 35.72
C ARG A 293 17.61 -25.27 36.63
N GLU A 294 18.34 -25.59 37.70
CA GLU A 294 18.77 -24.61 38.71
C GLU A 294 19.78 -23.59 38.15
N ASP A 295 20.66 -23.99 37.23
CA ASP A 295 21.70 -23.14 36.63
C ASP A 295 21.23 -22.37 35.37
N ALA A 296 19.93 -22.36 35.06
CA ALA A 296 19.38 -21.76 33.83
C ALA A 296 19.73 -20.27 33.67
N THR A 297 19.60 -19.50 34.75
CA THR A 297 19.81 -18.05 34.74
C THR A 297 21.26 -17.70 34.44
N GLU A 298 22.21 -18.36 35.11
CA GLU A 298 23.64 -18.13 34.93
C GLU A 298 24.07 -18.46 33.50
N ARG A 299 23.63 -19.61 32.97
CA ARG A 299 23.93 -20.04 31.59
C ARG A 299 23.45 -19.06 30.53
N LEU A 300 22.26 -18.48 30.70
CA LEU A 300 21.72 -17.51 29.76
C LEU A 300 22.46 -16.16 29.86
N LEU A 301 22.82 -15.73 31.07
CA LEU A 301 23.60 -14.51 31.28
C LEU A 301 24.99 -14.61 30.65
N ASP A 302 25.71 -15.70 30.89
CA ASP A 302 27.04 -15.94 30.30
C ASP A 302 26.99 -15.98 28.77
N PHE A 303 25.97 -16.63 28.21
CA PHE A 303 25.77 -16.69 26.77
C PHE A 303 25.44 -15.32 26.17
N ALA A 304 24.60 -14.53 26.85
CA ALA A 304 24.20 -13.21 26.40
C ALA A 304 25.39 -12.23 26.26
N GLU A 305 26.48 -12.42 26.99
CA GLU A 305 27.71 -11.63 26.82
C GLU A 305 28.43 -11.90 25.50
N THR A 306 28.33 -13.13 24.98
CA THR A 306 29.01 -13.54 23.73
C THR A 306 28.34 -13.01 22.45
N VAL A 307 27.05 -12.64 22.53
CA VAL A 307 26.20 -12.23 21.39
C VAL A 307 26.23 -10.71 21.13
N LYS A 308 26.92 -9.93 21.97
CA LYS A 308 26.84 -8.45 22.01
C LYS A 308 27.49 -7.68 20.84
N GLY A 309 27.97 -8.30 19.75
CA GLY A 309 28.65 -7.51 18.71
C GLY A 309 29.07 -8.18 17.40
N SER A 310 28.14 -8.63 16.56
CA SER A 310 28.47 -9.07 15.19
C SER A 310 27.60 -8.42 14.11
N LYS A 311 28.17 -7.40 13.47
CA LYS A 311 27.82 -6.97 12.10
C LYS A 311 28.89 -7.57 11.17
N VAL A 312 28.54 -8.53 10.33
CA VAL A 312 29.48 -9.21 9.42
C VAL A 312 29.40 -8.61 8.02
N GLU A 313 30.53 -8.18 7.47
CA GLU A 313 30.70 -7.75 6.07
C GLU A 313 30.83 -8.95 5.12
N LYS A 314 30.23 -8.84 3.92
CA LYS A 314 30.13 -9.90 2.90
C LYS A 314 31.41 -10.05 2.08
N THR A 315 32.11 -11.17 2.23
CA THR A 315 32.86 -11.81 1.14
C THR A 315 31.89 -12.68 0.32
N VAL A 316 32.13 -12.87 -0.98
CA VAL A 316 31.26 -13.71 -1.83
C VAL A 316 31.39 -15.16 -1.38
N ASP A 317 30.42 -15.59 -0.59
CA ASP A 317 30.35 -16.94 -0.06
C ASP A 317 29.97 -17.93 -1.18
N LEU A 318 30.91 -18.80 -1.57
CA LEU A 318 30.71 -19.87 -2.54
C LEU A 318 30.39 -21.22 -1.87
N SER A 319 30.21 -21.27 -0.54
CA SER A 319 29.92 -22.51 0.20
C SER A 319 28.71 -23.26 -0.34
N TRP A 320 27.70 -22.54 -0.87
CA TRP A 320 26.52 -23.14 -1.47
C TRP A 320 26.81 -24.03 -2.69
N ARG A 321 27.98 -23.90 -3.34
CA ARG A 321 28.39 -24.77 -4.46
C ARG A 321 28.72 -26.19 -4.03
N GLU A 322 29.00 -26.41 -2.75
CA GLU A 322 29.28 -27.74 -2.18
C GLU A 322 27.99 -28.53 -1.90
N ASN A 323 26.83 -27.86 -1.96
CA ASN A 323 25.53 -28.49 -1.73
C ASN A 323 25.12 -29.45 -2.87
N PRO A 324 24.16 -30.36 -2.62
CA PRO A 324 23.55 -31.18 -3.65
C PRO A 324 23.00 -30.38 -4.84
N LEU A 325 22.93 -31.00 -6.02
CA LEU A 325 22.51 -30.35 -7.27
C LEU A 325 21.18 -29.61 -7.16
N GLN A 326 20.17 -30.24 -6.57
CA GLN A 326 18.87 -29.60 -6.33
C GLN A 326 18.98 -28.33 -5.49
N ASP A 327 19.76 -28.36 -4.40
CA ASP A 327 19.91 -27.22 -3.51
C ASP A 327 20.68 -26.08 -4.17
N ARG A 328 21.64 -26.39 -5.06
CA ARG A 328 22.34 -25.39 -5.88
C ARG A 328 21.40 -24.69 -6.85
N ILE A 329 20.55 -25.44 -7.55
CA ILE A 329 19.56 -24.90 -8.50
C ILE A 329 18.52 -24.06 -7.74
N THR A 330 17.99 -24.56 -6.63
CA THR A 330 17.06 -23.81 -5.76
C THR A 330 17.71 -22.53 -5.23
N HIS A 331 18.96 -22.60 -4.76
CA HIS A 331 19.70 -21.43 -4.29
C HIS A 331 19.90 -20.40 -5.39
N ALA A 332 20.30 -20.82 -6.59
CA ALA A 332 20.49 -19.95 -7.75
C ALA A 332 19.18 -19.25 -8.16
N LEU A 333 18.06 -19.98 -8.16
CA LEU A 333 16.73 -19.41 -8.44
C LEU A 333 16.29 -18.43 -7.35
N VAL A 334 16.33 -18.81 -6.07
CA VAL A 334 15.89 -17.96 -4.94
C VAL A 334 16.75 -16.71 -4.80
N LYS A 335 18.06 -16.79 -5.06
CA LYS A 335 18.97 -15.65 -5.00
C LYS A 335 19.09 -14.87 -6.32
N GLY A 336 18.52 -15.38 -7.42
CA GLY A 336 18.59 -14.73 -8.73
C GLY A 336 19.98 -14.73 -9.38
N ILE A 337 20.79 -15.76 -9.10
CA ILE A 337 22.17 -15.93 -9.58
C ILE A 337 22.19 -16.67 -10.92
N ASP A 338 22.71 -16.05 -11.96
CA ASP A 338 22.71 -16.61 -13.33
C ASP A 338 24.08 -17.14 -13.79
N ALA A 339 25.11 -17.02 -12.96
CA ALA A 339 26.50 -17.34 -13.32
C ALA A 339 26.74 -18.85 -13.55
N PHE A 340 26.15 -19.71 -12.71
CA PHE A 340 26.38 -21.17 -12.74
C PHE A 340 25.17 -21.98 -13.20
N ILE A 341 24.04 -21.32 -13.50
CA ILE A 341 22.79 -22.03 -13.77
C ILE A 341 22.88 -22.94 -15.00
N ILE A 342 23.65 -22.57 -16.02
CA ILE A 342 23.84 -23.42 -17.22
C ILE A 342 24.62 -24.69 -16.87
N GLU A 343 25.68 -24.58 -16.06
CA GLU A 343 26.48 -25.74 -15.63
C GLU A 343 25.66 -26.70 -14.75
N ASP A 344 24.88 -26.14 -13.82
CA ASP A 344 24.02 -26.94 -12.94
C ASP A 344 22.90 -27.63 -13.74
N ILE A 345 22.31 -26.93 -14.71
CA ILE A 345 21.24 -27.49 -15.55
C ILE A 345 21.76 -28.52 -16.54
N GLU A 346 22.96 -28.35 -17.09
CA GLU A 346 23.59 -29.40 -17.90
C GLU A 346 23.88 -30.65 -17.07
N THR A 347 24.34 -30.48 -15.83
CA THR A 347 24.52 -31.61 -14.90
C THR A 347 23.18 -32.30 -14.64
N ALA A 348 22.12 -31.54 -14.34
CA ALA A 348 20.78 -32.09 -14.13
C ALA A 348 20.23 -32.79 -15.38
N ARG A 349 20.51 -32.27 -16.58
CA ARG A 349 20.12 -32.86 -17.86
C ARG A 349 20.82 -34.18 -18.13
N GLN A 350 22.06 -34.35 -17.69
CA GLN A 350 22.79 -35.62 -17.80
C GLN A 350 22.29 -36.67 -16.80
N GLU A 351 21.82 -36.23 -15.63
CA GLU A 351 21.25 -37.11 -14.58
C GLU A 351 19.79 -37.49 -14.83
N ALA A 352 19.05 -36.67 -15.58
CA ALA A 352 17.65 -36.89 -15.94
C ALA A 352 17.49 -37.85 -17.13
N GLU A 353 16.41 -38.64 -17.12
CA GLU A 353 16.08 -39.52 -18.25
C GLU A 353 15.66 -38.72 -19.50
N LYS A 354 14.96 -37.61 -19.29
CA LYS A 354 14.59 -36.66 -20.36
C LYS A 354 14.97 -35.22 -19.95
N PRO A 355 15.41 -34.36 -20.88
CA PRO A 355 15.68 -32.95 -20.61
C PRO A 355 14.50 -32.18 -20.00
N ILE A 356 13.27 -32.62 -20.26
CA ILE A 356 12.06 -32.03 -19.69
C ILE A 356 11.94 -32.26 -18.17
N ASP A 357 12.45 -33.38 -17.65
CA ASP A 357 12.37 -33.72 -16.23
C ASP A 357 13.20 -32.75 -15.37
N VAL A 358 14.19 -32.08 -15.97
CA VAL A 358 14.96 -31.02 -15.32
C VAL A 358 14.09 -29.79 -15.04
N ILE A 359 13.17 -29.47 -15.95
CA ILE A 359 12.21 -28.39 -15.77
C ILE A 359 11.21 -28.78 -14.69
N GLU A 360 10.54 -29.94 -14.83
CA GLU A 360 9.48 -30.41 -13.92
C GLU A 360 9.97 -30.72 -12.50
N GLY A 361 11.19 -31.22 -12.39
CA GLY A 361 11.84 -31.48 -11.11
C GLY A 361 12.58 -30.26 -10.61
N HIS A 362 13.81 -30.08 -11.10
CA HIS A 362 14.77 -29.18 -10.48
C HIS A 362 14.36 -27.72 -10.50
N LEU A 363 13.94 -27.20 -11.66
CA LEU A 363 13.55 -25.80 -11.79
C LEU A 363 12.23 -25.50 -11.09
N MET A 364 11.20 -26.34 -11.29
CA MET A 364 9.89 -26.13 -10.66
C MET A 364 9.92 -26.25 -9.15
N ILE A 365 10.72 -27.16 -8.57
CA ILE A 365 10.93 -27.21 -7.12
C ILE A 365 11.51 -25.88 -6.61
N GLY A 366 12.52 -25.33 -7.31
CA GLY A 366 13.09 -24.04 -6.94
C GLY A 366 12.10 -22.88 -7.08
N MET A 367 11.26 -22.88 -8.13
CA MET A 367 10.24 -21.86 -8.35
C MET A 367 9.07 -21.93 -7.36
N ASN A 368 8.70 -23.13 -6.90
CA ASN A 368 7.73 -23.29 -5.83
C ASN A 368 8.23 -22.62 -4.54
N VAL A 369 9.52 -22.79 -4.21
CA VAL A 369 10.13 -22.10 -3.05
C VAL A 369 10.09 -20.57 -3.22
N VAL A 370 10.36 -20.06 -4.43
CA VAL A 370 10.22 -18.62 -4.73
C VAL A 370 8.77 -18.16 -4.52
N GLY A 371 7.79 -18.93 -5.00
CA GLY A 371 6.36 -18.67 -4.81
C GLY A 371 5.94 -18.67 -3.34
N ASP A 372 6.38 -19.65 -2.56
CA ASP A 372 6.10 -19.77 -1.13
C ASP A 372 6.70 -18.61 -0.32
N LEU A 373 7.95 -18.23 -0.63
CA LEU A 373 8.62 -17.09 0.02
C LEU A 373 7.95 -15.78 -0.33
N PHE A 374 7.52 -15.59 -1.57
CA PHE A 374 6.78 -14.41 -2.01
C PHE A 374 5.40 -14.35 -1.35
N GLY A 375 4.66 -15.45 -1.32
CA GLY A 375 3.36 -15.55 -0.64
C GLY A 375 3.43 -15.34 0.88
N ALA A 376 4.56 -15.71 1.49
CA ALA A 376 4.83 -15.48 2.92
C ALA A 376 5.39 -14.07 3.22
N GLY A 377 5.56 -13.20 2.21
CA GLY A 377 6.14 -11.85 2.38
C GLY A 377 7.64 -11.84 2.74
N LYS A 378 8.34 -12.96 2.54
CA LYS A 378 9.79 -13.13 2.80
C LYS A 378 10.65 -12.84 1.57
N MET A 379 10.02 -12.76 0.40
CA MET A 379 10.63 -12.38 -0.87
C MET A 379 9.77 -11.30 -1.50
N PHE A 380 10.40 -10.38 -2.23
CA PHE A 380 9.70 -9.24 -2.84
C PHE A 380 9.78 -9.31 -4.35
N LEU A 381 8.89 -8.57 -5.01
CA LEU A 381 8.75 -8.57 -6.46
C LEU A 381 10.07 -8.43 -7.24
N PRO A 382 11.03 -7.57 -6.84
CA PRO A 382 12.30 -7.46 -7.56
C PRO A 382 13.08 -8.77 -7.62
N GLN A 383 13.05 -9.52 -6.53
CA GLN A 383 13.75 -10.80 -6.43
C GLN A 383 13.02 -11.85 -7.27
N VAL A 384 11.69 -11.86 -7.26
CA VAL A 384 10.88 -12.77 -8.09
C VAL A 384 11.18 -12.57 -9.58
N VAL A 385 11.31 -11.33 -10.03
CA VAL A 385 11.67 -11.03 -11.43
C VAL A 385 13.11 -11.49 -11.74
N LYS A 386 14.05 -11.36 -10.79
CA LYS A 386 15.41 -11.92 -10.94
C LYS A 386 15.42 -13.44 -11.00
N SER A 387 14.60 -14.12 -10.19
CA SER A 387 14.42 -15.58 -10.25
C SER A 387 13.87 -16.02 -11.61
N ALA A 388 12.89 -15.29 -12.15
CA ALA A 388 12.33 -15.52 -13.47
C ALA A 388 13.39 -15.50 -14.57
N ARG A 389 14.32 -14.54 -14.50
CA ARG A 389 15.46 -14.42 -15.43
C ARG A 389 16.35 -15.66 -15.39
N VAL A 390 16.70 -16.15 -14.20
CA VAL A 390 17.51 -17.37 -14.03
C VAL A 390 16.77 -18.58 -14.60
N MET A 391 15.47 -18.69 -14.34
CA MET A 391 14.61 -19.75 -14.89
C MET A 391 14.57 -19.71 -16.42
N LYS A 392 14.32 -18.54 -17.04
CA LYS A 392 14.29 -18.41 -18.51
C LYS A 392 15.61 -18.81 -19.14
N LYS A 393 16.74 -18.35 -18.60
CA LYS A 393 18.08 -18.72 -19.08
C LYS A 393 18.32 -20.23 -19.02
N ALA A 394 17.85 -20.89 -17.97
CA ALA A 394 17.91 -22.35 -17.84
C ALA A 394 17.05 -23.07 -18.88
N VAL A 395 15.78 -22.65 -19.05
CA VAL A 395 14.87 -23.23 -20.04
C VAL A 395 15.35 -22.99 -21.47
N GLY A 396 15.84 -21.78 -21.78
CA GLY A 396 16.42 -21.43 -23.07
C GLY A 396 17.61 -22.32 -23.45
N TYR A 397 18.41 -22.75 -22.46
CA TYR A 397 19.47 -23.74 -22.66
C TYR A 397 18.94 -25.15 -22.94
N LEU A 398 17.84 -25.56 -22.30
CA LEU A 398 17.24 -26.90 -22.47
C LEU A 398 16.42 -27.04 -23.76
N ASN A 399 15.87 -25.95 -24.30
CA ASN A 399 14.99 -25.95 -25.48
C ASN A 399 15.53 -26.76 -26.68
N PRO A 400 16.79 -26.60 -27.12
CA PRO A 400 17.33 -27.39 -28.23
C PRO A 400 17.33 -28.91 -27.97
N PHE A 401 17.50 -29.32 -26.71
CA PHE A 401 17.50 -30.74 -26.32
C PHE A 401 16.07 -31.30 -26.25
N ILE A 402 15.13 -30.52 -25.73
CA ILE A 402 13.70 -30.87 -25.69
C ILE A 402 13.14 -31.01 -27.11
N GLU A 403 13.48 -30.08 -28.01
CA GLU A 403 13.03 -30.11 -29.41
C GLU A 403 13.60 -31.29 -30.20
N ALA A 404 14.78 -31.81 -29.81
CA ALA A 404 15.41 -32.96 -30.44
C ALA A 404 14.80 -34.31 -30.01
N GLU A 405 14.20 -34.37 -28.82
CA GLU A 405 13.71 -35.62 -28.22
C GLU A 405 12.27 -36.00 -28.60
N LYS A 406 11.52 -35.10 -29.27
CA LYS A 406 10.11 -35.22 -29.73
C LYS A 406 9.37 -36.48 -29.26
N GLY A 407 8.81 -36.41 -28.06
CA GLY A 407 7.86 -37.39 -27.51
C GLY A 407 6.64 -36.71 -26.88
N ASP A 408 6.85 -35.78 -25.96
CA ASP A 408 5.78 -35.11 -25.23
C ASP A 408 6.04 -33.60 -25.19
N LYS A 409 5.23 -32.82 -25.91
CA LYS A 409 5.13 -31.37 -25.63
C LYS A 409 4.43 -31.24 -24.29
N GLN A 410 5.08 -30.63 -23.30
CA GLN A 410 4.41 -30.27 -22.07
C GLN A 410 3.30 -29.25 -22.38
N GLU A 411 2.09 -29.52 -21.88
CA GLU A 411 1.04 -28.51 -21.86
C GLU A 411 1.27 -27.61 -20.63
N PRO A 412 1.30 -26.28 -20.80
CA PRO A 412 1.39 -25.36 -19.66
C PRO A 412 0.21 -25.55 -18.70
N VAL A 413 0.34 -25.09 -17.45
CA VAL A 413 -0.77 -25.13 -16.46
C VAL A 413 -2.01 -24.41 -17.01
N GLY A 414 -1.76 -23.38 -17.80
CA GLY A 414 -2.72 -22.74 -18.70
C GLY A 414 -2.01 -21.70 -19.55
N LYS A 415 -2.64 -21.33 -20.66
CA LYS A 415 -2.19 -20.26 -21.54
C LYS A 415 -3.00 -19.00 -21.29
N ILE A 416 -2.34 -17.86 -21.06
CA ILE A 416 -2.99 -16.60 -20.70
C ILE A 416 -2.61 -15.54 -21.72
N LEU A 417 -3.62 -14.90 -22.30
CA LEU A 417 -3.41 -13.75 -23.17
C LEU A 417 -3.40 -12.46 -22.35
N MET A 418 -2.34 -11.67 -22.46
CA MET A 418 -2.20 -10.39 -21.78
C MET A 418 -2.19 -9.25 -22.81
N ALA A 419 -2.96 -8.19 -22.57
CA ALA A 419 -2.99 -7.03 -23.46
C ALA A 419 -3.23 -5.73 -22.68
N THR A 420 -2.51 -4.67 -23.04
CA THR A 420 -2.92 -3.31 -22.68
C THR A 420 -3.95 -2.83 -23.71
N VAL A 421 -5.12 -2.40 -23.23
CA VAL A 421 -6.30 -2.15 -24.06
C VAL A 421 -6.09 -1.03 -25.08
N LYS A 422 -6.98 -0.97 -26.07
CA LYS A 422 -6.92 -0.03 -27.18
C LYS A 422 -6.68 1.42 -26.73
N GLY A 423 -5.69 2.05 -27.35
CA GLY A 423 -5.32 3.44 -27.11
C GLY A 423 -4.60 3.72 -25.79
N ASP A 424 -4.36 2.71 -24.94
CA ASP A 424 -3.47 2.82 -23.79
C ASP A 424 -2.08 2.26 -24.12
N VAL A 425 -1.04 2.87 -23.56
CA VAL A 425 0.37 2.63 -23.91
C VAL A 425 1.21 2.12 -22.75
N HIS A 426 0.68 2.13 -21.52
CA HIS A 426 1.46 1.77 -20.34
C HIS A 426 1.35 0.28 -20.06
N ASP A 427 2.51 -0.37 -19.88
CA ASP A 427 2.61 -1.82 -19.76
C ASP A 427 3.48 -2.31 -18.59
N ILE A 428 4.06 -1.43 -17.77
CA ILE A 428 4.94 -1.83 -16.65
C ILE A 428 4.24 -2.86 -15.74
N GLY A 429 3.03 -2.55 -15.28
CA GLY A 429 2.24 -3.47 -14.45
C GLY A 429 1.86 -4.77 -15.17
N LYS A 430 1.50 -4.71 -16.46
CA LYS A 430 1.21 -5.89 -17.29
C LYS A 430 2.43 -6.80 -17.39
N ASN A 431 3.60 -6.23 -17.61
CA ASN A 431 4.86 -6.95 -17.77
C ASN A 431 5.24 -7.65 -16.47
N ILE A 432 5.06 -6.97 -15.33
CA ILE A 432 5.24 -7.55 -13.99
C ILE A 432 4.30 -8.75 -13.80
N VAL A 433 3.00 -8.60 -14.06
CA VAL A 433 2.02 -9.71 -13.93
C VAL A 433 2.38 -10.87 -14.85
N SER A 434 2.80 -10.59 -16.09
CA SER A 434 3.20 -11.60 -17.06
C SER A 434 4.42 -12.39 -16.59
N VAL A 435 5.43 -11.73 -16.04
CA VAL A 435 6.61 -12.39 -15.47
C VAL A 435 6.22 -13.26 -14.27
N VAL A 436 5.41 -12.73 -13.35
CA VAL A 436 4.96 -13.48 -12.15
C VAL A 436 4.12 -14.70 -12.51
N LEU A 437 3.25 -14.61 -13.52
CA LEU A 437 2.49 -15.77 -14.01
C LEU A 437 3.40 -16.78 -14.74
N ALA A 438 4.35 -16.31 -15.56
CA ALA A 438 5.34 -17.19 -16.19
C ALA A 438 6.18 -17.96 -15.16
N CYS A 439 6.53 -17.34 -14.02
CA CYS A 439 7.19 -18.00 -12.89
C CYS A 439 6.39 -19.17 -12.31
N ASN A 440 5.07 -19.21 -12.54
CA ASN A 440 4.16 -20.25 -12.05
C ASN A 440 3.72 -21.21 -13.17
N ASN A 441 4.54 -21.34 -14.21
CA ASN A 441 4.35 -22.27 -15.33
C ASN A 441 3.09 -22.03 -16.18
N TYR A 442 2.65 -20.77 -16.27
CA TYR A 442 1.67 -20.32 -17.25
C TYR A 442 2.35 -19.86 -18.54
N GLU A 443 1.82 -20.23 -19.70
CA GLU A 443 2.28 -19.70 -20.99
C GLU A 443 1.65 -18.33 -21.23
N ILE A 444 2.45 -17.30 -21.45
CA ILE A 444 1.95 -15.93 -21.64
C ILE A 444 2.04 -15.50 -23.10
N VAL A 445 0.88 -15.13 -23.67
CA VAL A 445 0.78 -14.49 -24.98
C VAL A 445 0.56 -12.99 -24.75
N ASP A 446 1.64 -12.22 -24.77
CA ASP A 446 1.58 -10.77 -24.62
C ASP A 446 1.39 -10.07 -25.97
N LEU A 447 0.24 -9.43 -26.17
CA LEU A 447 -0.06 -8.69 -27.41
C LEU A 447 0.50 -7.27 -27.43
N GLY A 448 1.13 -6.83 -26.33
CA GLY A 448 1.70 -5.50 -26.19
C GLY A 448 0.64 -4.46 -25.79
N VAL A 449 0.77 -3.27 -26.37
CA VAL A 449 -0.03 -2.08 -26.05
C VAL A 449 -0.89 -1.60 -27.20
N MET A 450 -1.90 -0.79 -26.89
CA MET A 450 -2.88 -0.26 -27.85
C MET A 450 -3.61 -1.37 -28.64
N VAL A 451 -3.89 -2.50 -27.99
CA VAL A 451 -4.43 -3.68 -28.70
C VAL A 451 -5.95 -3.56 -28.86
N PRO A 452 -6.48 -3.63 -30.10
CA PRO A 452 -7.92 -3.53 -30.34
C PRO A 452 -8.66 -4.80 -29.86
N PRO A 453 -9.92 -4.67 -29.39
CA PRO A 453 -10.71 -5.79 -28.89
C PRO A 453 -10.85 -6.95 -29.88
N GLU A 454 -10.96 -6.66 -31.16
CA GLU A 454 -11.09 -7.65 -32.23
C GLU A 454 -9.83 -8.53 -32.31
N LYS A 455 -8.65 -7.91 -32.21
CA LYS A 455 -7.37 -8.63 -32.21
C LYS A 455 -7.18 -9.45 -30.94
N ILE A 456 -7.62 -8.95 -29.79
CA ILE A 456 -7.58 -9.72 -28.53
C ILE A 456 -8.40 -11.00 -28.66
N ILE A 457 -9.61 -10.89 -29.21
CA ILE A 457 -10.53 -12.01 -29.41
C ILE A 457 -10.00 -12.98 -30.48
N GLU A 458 -9.54 -12.46 -31.62
CA GLU A 458 -8.93 -13.25 -32.69
C GLU A 458 -7.73 -14.06 -32.17
N MET A 459 -6.83 -13.39 -31.45
CA MET A 459 -5.65 -14.03 -30.88
C MET A 459 -6.02 -15.04 -29.80
N ALA A 460 -6.99 -14.73 -28.93
CA ALA A 460 -7.47 -15.66 -27.90
C ALA A 460 -7.97 -16.98 -28.51
N ILE A 461 -8.67 -16.91 -29.66
CA ILE A 461 -9.16 -18.08 -30.40
C ILE A 461 -7.99 -18.82 -31.07
N SER A 462 -7.15 -18.08 -31.81
CA SER A 462 -6.07 -18.68 -32.60
C SER A 462 -5.02 -19.39 -31.73
N GLU A 463 -4.68 -18.79 -30.58
CA GLU A 463 -3.72 -19.32 -29.63
C GLU A 463 -4.33 -20.32 -28.64
N ARG A 464 -5.66 -20.45 -28.63
CA ARG A 464 -6.43 -21.33 -27.72
C ARG A 464 -6.09 -21.06 -26.26
N VAL A 465 -6.23 -19.80 -25.85
CA VAL A 465 -5.90 -19.38 -24.48
C VAL A 465 -6.98 -19.82 -23.49
N ASP A 466 -6.58 -20.02 -22.24
CA ASP A 466 -7.45 -20.43 -21.13
C ASP A 466 -7.97 -19.23 -20.33
N ALA A 467 -7.31 -18.06 -20.41
CA ALA A 467 -7.73 -16.83 -19.77
C ALA A 467 -7.29 -15.58 -20.55
N ILE A 468 -7.99 -14.46 -20.37
CA ILE A 468 -7.65 -13.16 -20.95
C ILE A 468 -7.44 -12.14 -19.82
N GLY A 469 -6.28 -11.48 -19.79
CA GLY A 469 -5.96 -10.39 -18.86
C GLY A 469 -5.83 -9.04 -19.57
N LEU A 470 -6.53 -8.04 -19.05
CA LEU A 470 -6.51 -6.67 -19.57
C LEU A 470 -5.82 -5.70 -18.60
N SER A 471 -5.02 -4.81 -19.17
CA SER A 471 -4.37 -3.71 -18.44
C SER A 471 -4.83 -2.34 -18.95
N GLY A 472 -5.03 -1.38 -18.04
CA GLY A 472 -5.32 0.01 -18.36
C GLY A 472 -4.87 0.99 -17.27
N LEU A 473 -4.25 2.09 -17.68
CA LEU A 473 -3.76 3.18 -16.84
C LEU A 473 -4.70 4.40 -16.85
N ILE A 474 -5.34 4.71 -17.98
CA ILE A 474 -6.17 5.92 -18.13
C ILE A 474 -7.66 5.62 -18.11
N THR A 475 -8.47 6.63 -17.74
CA THR A 475 -9.92 6.41 -17.57
C THR A 475 -10.66 5.94 -18.83
N PRO A 476 -10.30 6.35 -20.07
CA PRO A 476 -10.90 5.79 -21.29
C PRO A 476 -10.69 4.26 -21.44
N SER A 477 -9.63 3.71 -20.86
CA SER A 477 -9.31 2.28 -20.90
C SER A 477 -10.39 1.43 -20.23
N LEU A 478 -11.12 1.98 -19.27
CA LEU A 478 -12.22 1.30 -18.59
C LEU A 478 -13.39 1.00 -19.54
N ASP A 479 -13.68 1.89 -20.47
CA ASP A 479 -14.76 1.68 -21.45
C ASP A 479 -14.37 0.61 -22.48
N GLU A 480 -13.09 0.54 -22.86
CA GLU A 480 -12.56 -0.51 -23.74
C GLU A 480 -12.66 -1.90 -23.08
N MET A 481 -12.42 -2.00 -21.76
CA MET A 481 -12.61 -3.24 -21.00
C MET A 481 -14.10 -3.66 -20.95
N VAL A 482 -15.02 -2.71 -20.77
CA VAL A 482 -16.47 -2.95 -20.83
C VAL A 482 -16.88 -3.42 -22.23
N TYR A 483 -16.34 -2.79 -23.27
CA TYR A 483 -16.62 -3.16 -24.67
C TYR A 483 -16.12 -4.58 -24.98
N LEU A 484 -14.90 -4.94 -24.58
CA LEU A 484 -14.40 -6.31 -24.75
C LEU A 484 -15.30 -7.32 -24.03
N ALA A 485 -15.71 -7.05 -22.79
CA ALA A 485 -16.60 -7.95 -22.04
C ALA A 485 -17.94 -8.17 -22.77
N LYS A 486 -18.54 -7.10 -23.34
CA LYS A 486 -19.73 -7.20 -24.19
C LYS A 486 -19.48 -8.04 -25.44
N GLU A 487 -18.34 -7.86 -26.08
CA GLU A 487 -17.99 -8.55 -27.30
C GLU A 487 -17.69 -10.04 -27.07
N MET A 488 -17.01 -10.37 -25.97
CA MET A 488 -16.84 -11.74 -25.47
C MET A 488 -18.20 -12.40 -25.22
N GLN A 489 -19.15 -11.69 -24.60
CA GLN A 489 -20.51 -12.20 -24.41
C GLN A 489 -21.24 -12.41 -25.74
N ARG A 490 -21.13 -11.46 -26.68
CA ARG A 490 -21.75 -11.53 -28.01
C ARG A 490 -21.25 -12.74 -28.81
N GLN A 491 -19.97 -13.06 -28.67
CA GLN A 491 -19.34 -14.21 -29.32
C GLN A 491 -19.41 -15.51 -28.49
N ASN A 492 -20.14 -15.51 -27.37
CA ASN A 492 -20.32 -16.65 -26.47
C ASN A 492 -18.99 -17.27 -25.96
N PHE A 493 -18.01 -16.42 -25.66
CA PHE A 493 -16.81 -16.88 -24.98
C PHE A 493 -17.16 -17.46 -23.61
N VAL A 494 -16.35 -18.42 -23.17
CA VAL A 494 -16.44 -19.06 -21.84
C VAL A 494 -15.23 -18.79 -20.96
N LEU A 495 -14.21 -18.14 -21.51
CA LEU A 495 -12.94 -17.89 -20.82
C LEU A 495 -13.12 -16.87 -19.69
N PRO A 496 -12.42 -17.02 -18.55
CA PRO A 496 -12.33 -15.99 -17.53
C PRO A 496 -11.63 -14.72 -18.05
N LEU A 497 -12.10 -13.57 -17.55
CA LEU A 497 -11.57 -12.24 -17.86
C LEU A 497 -10.96 -11.60 -16.60
N LEU A 498 -9.66 -11.34 -16.63
CA LEU A 498 -8.93 -10.65 -15.56
C LEU A 498 -8.81 -9.15 -15.92
N ILE A 499 -9.14 -8.29 -14.96
CA ILE A 499 -9.11 -6.84 -15.09
C ILE A 499 -8.09 -6.26 -14.10
N GLY A 500 -7.11 -5.49 -14.59
CA GLY A 500 -6.12 -4.81 -13.76
C GLY A 500 -5.60 -3.50 -14.37
N GLY A 501 -4.81 -2.76 -13.60
CA GLY A 501 -4.23 -1.47 -13.98
C GLY A 501 -4.66 -0.30 -13.07
N ALA A 502 -4.00 0.85 -13.18
CA ALA A 502 -4.14 1.92 -12.16
C ALA A 502 -5.55 2.51 -12.06
N THR A 503 -6.30 2.55 -13.15
CA THR A 503 -7.69 3.06 -13.16
C THR A 503 -8.72 1.99 -12.83
N THR A 504 -8.35 0.72 -12.78
CA THR A 504 -9.30 -0.35 -12.47
C THR A 504 -9.58 -0.43 -10.98
N SER A 505 -10.77 -0.91 -10.64
CA SER A 505 -11.12 -1.18 -9.23
C SER A 505 -12.11 -2.32 -9.14
N LYS A 506 -12.17 -2.97 -7.96
CA LYS A 506 -13.22 -3.95 -7.65
C LYS A 506 -14.61 -3.35 -7.83
N ALA A 507 -14.78 -2.07 -7.47
CA ALA A 507 -16.06 -1.39 -7.59
C ALA A 507 -16.49 -1.21 -9.05
N HIS A 508 -15.60 -0.66 -9.89
CA HIS A 508 -15.89 -0.50 -11.32
C HIS A 508 -16.14 -1.85 -12.00
N THR A 509 -15.32 -2.85 -11.71
CA THR A 509 -15.43 -4.20 -12.28
C THR A 509 -16.76 -4.84 -11.92
N ALA A 510 -17.13 -4.86 -10.63
CA ALA A 510 -18.38 -5.47 -10.16
C ALA A 510 -19.64 -4.74 -10.66
N VAL A 511 -19.59 -3.42 -10.87
CA VAL A 511 -20.77 -2.63 -11.26
C VAL A 511 -20.92 -2.55 -12.79
N LYS A 512 -19.83 -2.38 -13.54
CA LYS A 512 -19.89 -2.02 -14.97
C LYS A 512 -19.35 -3.08 -15.93
N ILE A 513 -18.37 -3.91 -15.53
CA ILE A 513 -17.76 -4.90 -16.44
C ILE A 513 -18.41 -6.28 -16.27
N ASP A 514 -18.49 -6.76 -15.02
CA ASP A 514 -19.04 -8.08 -14.67
C ASP A 514 -20.49 -8.27 -15.12
N THR A 515 -21.27 -7.19 -15.21
CA THR A 515 -22.65 -7.20 -15.70
C THR A 515 -22.78 -7.44 -17.20
N GLN A 516 -21.70 -7.24 -17.96
CA GLN A 516 -21.70 -7.38 -19.42
C GLN A 516 -21.30 -8.78 -19.87
N TYR A 517 -20.78 -9.62 -18.98
CA TYR A 517 -20.26 -10.94 -19.32
C TYR A 517 -20.64 -11.98 -18.26
N SER A 518 -21.28 -13.06 -18.71
CA SER A 518 -21.87 -14.08 -17.83
C SER A 518 -20.82 -14.94 -17.10
N ASN A 519 -19.64 -15.15 -17.69
CA ASN A 519 -18.57 -15.93 -17.06
C ASN A 519 -17.75 -15.08 -16.07
N ALA A 520 -16.70 -15.66 -15.51
CA ALA A 520 -15.88 -15.02 -14.48
C ALA A 520 -15.23 -13.73 -15.00
N VAL A 521 -15.53 -12.61 -14.34
CA VAL A 521 -14.79 -11.34 -14.48
C VAL A 521 -14.21 -11.01 -13.12
N VAL A 522 -12.88 -10.91 -13.02
CA VAL A 522 -12.22 -10.68 -11.74
C VAL A 522 -11.31 -9.47 -11.80
N HIS A 523 -11.46 -8.57 -10.82
CA HIS A 523 -10.49 -7.52 -10.58
C HIS A 523 -9.30 -8.09 -9.79
N VAL A 524 -8.09 -7.93 -10.33
CA VAL A 524 -6.85 -8.31 -9.66
C VAL A 524 -6.09 -7.04 -9.30
N ASN A 525 -5.81 -6.85 -8.00
CA ASN A 525 -5.22 -5.62 -7.50
C ASN A 525 -3.74 -5.48 -7.86
N ASP A 526 -3.00 -6.57 -7.81
CA ASP A 526 -1.54 -6.61 -7.92
C ASP A 526 -1.08 -7.97 -8.48
N ALA A 527 0.18 -8.05 -8.89
CA ALA A 527 0.73 -9.26 -9.50
C ALA A 527 0.78 -10.46 -8.53
N SER A 528 0.94 -10.22 -7.22
CA SER A 528 1.01 -11.30 -6.23
C SER A 528 -0.27 -12.12 -6.17
N ARG A 529 -1.42 -11.44 -6.27
CA ARG A 529 -2.74 -12.09 -6.25
C ARG A 529 -3.09 -12.74 -7.57
N ALA A 530 -2.45 -12.36 -8.68
CA ALA A 530 -2.76 -12.89 -10.01
C ALA A 530 -2.59 -14.41 -10.06
N VAL A 531 -1.53 -14.95 -9.43
CA VAL A 531 -1.22 -16.38 -9.42
C VAL A 531 -2.34 -17.21 -8.79
N THR A 532 -2.76 -16.83 -7.59
CA THR A 532 -3.82 -17.53 -6.85
C THR A 532 -5.15 -17.44 -7.59
N VAL A 533 -5.48 -16.25 -8.11
CA VAL A 533 -6.73 -16.02 -8.85
C VAL A 533 -6.79 -16.87 -10.11
N VAL A 534 -5.73 -16.88 -10.92
CA VAL A 534 -5.67 -17.71 -12.13
C VAL A 534 -5.72 -19.19 -11.76
N GLY A 535 -4.99 -19.62 -10.73
CA GLY A 535 -5.00 -21.00 -10.26
C GLY A 535 -6.40 -21.47 -9.85
N ASP A 536 -7.14 -20.64 -9.11
CA ASP A 536 -8.52 -20.94 -8.72
C ASP A 536 -9.48 -20.97 -9.93
N LEU A 537 -9.27 -20.11 -10.92
CA LEU A 537 -10.10 -20.02 -12.13
C LEU A 537 -9.88 -21.19 -13.10
N LEU A 538 -8.64 -21.66 -13.24
CA LEU A 538 -8.30 -22.75 -14.17
C LEU A 538 -8.40 -24.14 -13.55
N ASN A 539 -8.54 -24.24 -12.22
CA ASN A 539 -8.70 -25.54 -11.55
C ASN A 539 -10.06 -26.18 -11.85
N LYS A 540 -10.05 -27.28 -12.62
CA LYS A 540 -11.24 -28.03 -13.06
C LYS A 540 -12.18 -28.47 -11.92
N LYS A 541 -11.69 -28.62 -10.68
CA LYS A 541 -12.50 -29.05 -9.52
C LYS A 541 -13.15 -27.90 -8.76
N SER A 542 -12.47 -26.75 -8.65
CA SER A 542 -12.89 -25.62 -7.80
C SER A 542 -13.37 -24.40 -8.59
N SER A 543 -13.08 -24.30 -9.88
CA SER A 543 -13.39 -23.11 -10.71
C SER A 543 -14.87 -22.72 -10.68
N HIS A 544 -15.77 -23.69 -10.75
CA HIS A 544 -17.22 -23.44 -10.66
C HIS A 544 -17.64 -22.86 -9.30
N LEU A 545 -17.09 -23.38 -8.20
CA LEU A 545 -17.36 -22.89 -6.85
C LEU A 545 -16.78 -21.48 -6.65
N TYR A 546 -15.57 -21.26 -7.14
CA TYR A 546 -14.90 -19.96 -7.09
C TYR A 546 -15.68 -18.91 -7.89
N THR A 547 -16.08 -19.23 -9.12
CA THR A 547 -16.86 -18.33 -9.98
C THR A 547 -18.22 -18.01 -9.37
N ALA A 548 -18.91 -19.01 -8.81
CA ALA A 548 -20.19 -18.80 -8.14
C ALA A 548 -20.05 -17.88 -6.90
N LYS A 549 -19.00 -18.10 -6.10
CA LYS A 549 -18.68 -17.23 -4.95
C LYS A 549 -18.35 -15.81 -5.41
N LEU A 550 -17.51 -15.65 -6.43
CA LEU A 550 -17.12 -14.36 -6.99
C LEU A 550 -18.34 -13.56 -7.48
N LYS A 551 -19.22 -14.19 -8.26
CA LYS A 551 -20.46 -13.55 -8.74
C LYS A 551 -21.36 -13.13 -7.58
N LYS A 552 -21.53 -13.99 -6.57
CA LYS A 552 -22.30 -13.65 -5.37
C LYS A 552 -21.69 -12.47 -4.62
N ASP A 553 -20.38 -12.47 -4.41
CA ASP A 553 -19.66 -11.38 -3.73
C ASP A 553 -19.82 -10.05 -4.49
N TYR A 554 -19.80 -10.10 -5.82
CA TYR A 554 -20.00 -8.92 -6.68
C TYR A 554 -21.45 -8.44 -6.67
N ASP A 555 -22.43 -9.33 -6.69
CA ASP A 555 -23.85 -8.96 -6.57
C ASP A 555 -24.17 -8.35 -5.20
N GLU A 556 -23.63 -8.91 -4.11
CA GLU A 556 -23.77 -8.35 -2.77
C GLU A 556 -23.08 -6.98 -2.67
N PHE A 557 -21.86 -6.86 -3.22
CA PHE A 557 -21.12 -5.60 -3.26
C PHE A 557 -21.89 -4.56 -4.07
N ARG A 558 -22.39 -4.89 -5.26
CA ARG A 558 -23.18 -4.02 -6.13
C ARG A 558 -24.44 -3.54 -5.42
N THR A 559 -25.17 -4.45 -4.78
CA THR A 559 -26.38 -4.11 -4.01
C THR A 559 -26.06 -3.15 -2.86
N LYS A 560 -24.98 -3.39 -2.11
CA LYS A 560 -24.52 -2.49 -1.02
C LYS A 560 -24.02 -1.15 -1.56
N PHE A 561 -23.31 -1.15 -2.68
CA PHE A 561 -22.76 0.05 -3.32
C PHE A 561 -23.89 0.96 -3.81
N LEU A 562 -24.89 0.41 -4.49
CA LEU A 562 -26.09 1.13 -4.93
C LEU A 562 -26.92 1.63 -3.74
N LYS A 563 -27.05 0.84 -2.65
CA LYS A 563 -27.73 1.28 -1.42
C LYS A 563 -26.95 2.32 -0.60
N ARG A 564 -25.62 2.38 -0.72
CA ARG A 564 -24.74 3.36 -0.05
C ARG A 564 -24.75 4.74 -0.72
N GLY A 565 -25.40 4.88 -1.87
CA GLY A 565 -25.77 6.17 -2.41
C GLY A 565 -26.75 6.88 -1.48
N LYS A 566 -26.27 7.47 -0.38
CA LYS A 566 -26.95 8.64 0.22
C LYS A 566 -27.17 9.61 -0.95
N GLU A 567 -28.40 10.09 -1.12
CA GLU A 567 -28.73 11.13 -2.11
C GLU A 567 -27.77 12.31 -1.93
N LYS A 568 -26.67 12.30 -2.68
CA LYS A 568 -25.79 13.45 -2.80
C LYS A 568 -26.59 14.45 -3.61
N SER A 569 -27.05 15.50 -2.95
CA SER A 569 -27.72 16.59 -3.64
C SER A 569 -26.70 17.33 -4.49
N TYR A 570 -26.99 17.45 -5.79
CA TYR A 570 -26.23 18.28 -6.73
C TYR A 570 -26.98 19.60 -6.95
N ILE A 571 -26.22 20.65 -7.27
CA ILE A 571 -26.76 21.95 -7.68
C ILE A 571 -26.58 22.13 -9.20
N SER A 572 -27.44 22.91 -9.82
CA SER A 572 -27.32 23.22 -11.25
C SER A 572 -26.01 23.95 -11.54
N ILE A 573 -25.51 23.85 -12.77
CA ILE A 573 -24.29 24.54 -13.21
C ILE A 573 -24.40 26.06 -12.99
N THR A 574 -25.57 26.65 -13.22
CA THR A 574 -25.84 28.06 -12.97
C THR A 574 -25.68 28.42 -11.49
N GLU A 575 -26.17 27.58 -10.57
CA GLU A 575 -26.01 27.80 -9.13
C GLU A 575 -24.56 27.56 -8.68
N ALA A 576 -23.88 26.56 -9.24
CA ALA A 576 -22.46 26.31 -8.98
C ALA A 576 -21.59 27.51 -9.40
N ARG A 577 -21.86 28.13 -10.56
CA ARG A 577 -21.19 29.35 -11.05
C ARG A 577 -21.39 30.54 -10.10
N LYS A 578 -22.58 30.70 -9.52
CA LYS A 578 -22.83 31.75 -8.48
C LYS A 578 -21.99 31.53 -7.22
N ARG A 579 -21.67 30.27 -6.90
CA ARG A 579 -20.85 29.84 -5.77
C ARG A 579 -19.37 29.63 -6.15
N LYS A 580 -18.90 30.23 -7.25
CA LYS A 580 -17.49 30.13 -7.66
C LYS A 580 -16.53 30.67 -6.61
N TYR A 581 -15.28 30.21 -6.65
CA TYR A 581 -14.25 30.81 -5.82
C TYR A 581 -14.02 32.25 -6.27
N LYS A 582 -14.02 33.19 -5.31
CA LYS A 582 -13.89 34.62 -5.60
C LYS A 582 -12.55 35.09 -5.08
N ILE A 583 -11.65 35.39 -6.02
CA ILE A 583 -10.40 36.09 -5.76
C ILE A 583 -10.67 37.58 -5.81
N ASP A 584 -10.13 38.31 -4.84
CA ASP A 584 -10.13 39.77 -4.90
C ASP A 584 -9.03 40.23 -5.87
N TRP A 585 -9.41 40.44 -7.13
CA TRP A 585 -8.50 40.84 -8.19
C TRP A 585 -7.93 42.25 -7.99
N GLU A 586 -8.51 43.08 -7.11
CA GLU A 586 -7.93 44.40 -6.80
C GLU A 586 -6.69 44.31 -5.92
N THR A 587 -6.65 43.33 -5.02
CA THR A 587 -5.51 43.10 -4.12
C THR A 587 -4.61 41.95 -4.58
N SER A 588 -5.04 41.16 -5.57
CA SER A 588 -4.26 40.07 -6.15
C SER A 588 -3.10 40.59 -7.00
N GLU A 589 -1.92 39.98 -6.83
CA GLU A 589 -0.72 40.29 -7.59
C GLU A 589 -0.64 39.39 -8.83
N ILE A 590 -0.75 40.00 -10.01
CA ILE A 590 -0.58 39.33 -11.29
C ILE A 590 0.80 39.65 -11.84
N VAL A 591 1.66 38.63 -11.93
CA VAL A 591 3.02 38.79 -12.45
C VAL A 591 3.05 38.43 -13.94
N LYS A 592 3.52 39.37 -14.76
CA LYS A 592 3.74 39.15 -16.19
C LYS A 592 4.94 38.21 -16.42
N PRO A 593 4.80 37.13 -17.21
CA PRO A 593 5.93 36.31 -17.63
C PRO A 593 7.04 37.12 -18.28
N ARG A 594 8.30 36.78 -17.99
CA ARG A 594 9.47 37.39 -18.62
C ARG A 594 9.57 37.02 -20.10
N GLU A 595 9.16 35.80 -20.43
CA GLU A 595 9.18 35.27 -21.79
C GLU A 595 7.79 34.73 -22.17
N LEU A 596 7.11 35.41 -23.09
CA LEU A 596 5.86 34.94 -23.67
C LEU A 596 6.11 34.14 -24.96
N GLY A 597 5.16 33.30 -25.33
CA GLY A 597 5.24 32.42 -26.50
C GLY A 597 5.71 31.01 -26.15
N ILE A 598 6.14 30.27 -27.17
CA ILE A 598 6.52 28.86 -27.07
C ILE A 598 8.04 28.74 -27.00
N GLN A 599 8.54 27.91 -26.07
CA GLN A 599 9.94 27.61 -25.88
C GLN A 599 10.16 26.10 -25.96
N VAL A 600 11.15 25.68 -26.75
CA VAL A 600 11.48 24.26 -26.96
C VAL A 600 12.83 23.93 -26.33
N LEU A 601 12.84 22.97 -25.43
CA LEU A 601 14.04 22.41 -24.79
C LEU A 601 14.47 21.17 -25.56
N LYS A 602 15.33 21.38 -26.57
CA LYS A 602 15.76 20.30 -27.49
C LYS A 602 16.89 19.41 -26.96
N GLN A 603 17.70 19.89 -26.01
CA GLN A 603 18.83 19.15 -25.45
C GLN A 603 19.00 19.50 -23.97
N LEU A 604 18.28 18.79 -23.11
CA LEU A 604 18.48 18.85 -21.66
C LEU A 604 19.36 17.68 -21.22
N SER A 605 20.28 17.91 -20.27
CA SER A 605 21.08 16.81 -19.74
C SER A 605 20.27 16.04 -18.71
N LEU A 606 20.18 14.72 -18.84
CA LEU A 606 19.58 13.86 -17.81
C LEU A 606 20.23 14.05 -16.43
N LYS A 607 21.51 14.45 -16.40
CA LYS A 607 22.23 14.76 -15.15
C LYS A 607 21.59 15.92 -14.37
N GLU A 608 21.00 16.89 -15.07
CA GLU A 608 20.33 18.04 -14.46
C GLU A 608 18.99 17.64 -13.83
N LEU A 609 18.41 16.53 -14.26
CA LEU A 609 17.12 16.02 -13.76
C LEU A 609 17.26 15.14 -12.52
N LEU A 610 18.43 14.53 -12.28
CA LEU A 610 18.65 13.63 -11.14
C LEU A 610 18.24 14.21 -9.78
N PRO A 611 18.51 15.49 -9.46
CA PRO A 611 18.10 16.07 -8.17
C PRO A 611 16.59 16.22 -7.98
N PHE A 612 15.80 16.06 -9.06
CA PHE A 612 14.35 16.25 -9.08
C PHE A 612 13.57 14.93 -9.09
N ILE A 613 14.26 13.79 -9.00
CA ILE A 613 13.61 12.48 -8.98
C ILE A 613 12.92 12.27 -7.63
N ASP A 614 11.62 12.01 -7.65
CA ASP A 614 10.91 11.34 -6.56
C ASP A 614 11.01 9.82 -6.76
N TRP A 615 11.76 9.19 -5.85
CA TRP A 615 12.00 7.74 -5.82
C TRP A 615 10.84 6.95 -5.22
N SER A 616 9.91 7.58 -4.50
CA SER A 616 8.83 6.86 -3.81
C SER A 616 7.95 6.09 -4.80
N PRO A 617 7.51 6.66 -5.94
CA PRO A 617 6.74 5.90 -6.92
C PRO A 617 7.57 4.86 -7.67
N PHE A 618 8.90 5.02 -7.78
CA PHE A 618 9.78 3.98 -8.34
C PHE A 618 9.71 2.69 -7.50
N PHE A 619 9.84 2.80 -6.17
CA PHE A 619 9.70 1.64 -5.29
C PHE A 619 8.29 1.04 -5.31
N ARG A 620 7.25 1.89 -5.39
CA ARG A 620 5.86 1.41 -5.53
C ARG A 620 5.63 0.62 -6.83
N SER A 621 6.24 1.01 -7.94
CA SER A 621 6.18 0.23 -9.20
C SER A 621 6.76 -1.17 -9.04
N TRP A 622 7.64 -1.36 -8.07
CA TRP A 622 8.26 -2.64 -7.71
C TRP A 622 7.61 -3.30 -6.48
N ASP A 623 6.41 -2.86 -6.10
CA ASP A 623 5.65 -3.39 -4.95
C ASP A 623 6.42 -3.30 -3.62
N LEU A 624 7.33 -2.33 -3.51
CA LEU A 624 8.05 -1.99 -2.29
C LEU A 624 7.40 -0.76 -1.65
N HIS A 625 6.68 -0.98 -0.55
CA HIS A 625 5.98 0.07 0.17
C HIS A 625 6.88 0.75 1.21
N GLY A 626 6.98 2.07 1.11
CA GLY A 626 7.76 2.90 2.02
C GLY A 626 8.01 4.27 1.40
N LYS A 627 8.48 5.21 2.22
CA LYS A 627 8.87 6.55 1.76
C LYS A 627 10.38 6.58 1.52
N PHE A 628 10.83 7.15 0.41
CA PHE A 628 12.26 7.40 0.21
C PHE A 628 12.71 8.64 1.00
N PRO A 629 13.91 8.66 1.62
CA PRO A 629 14.93 7.61 1.66
C PRO A 629 14.73 6.56 2.77
N ASP A 630 13.75 6.73 3.66
CA ASP A 630 13.54 5.87 4.84
C ASP A 630 13.40 4.38 4.49
N ILE A 631 12.80 4.07 3.33
CA ILE A 631 12.63 2.73 2.77
C ILE A 631 13.96 1.98 2.60
N LEU A 632 15.08 2.68 2.38
CA LEU A 632 16.40 2.06 2.24
C LEU A 632 16.89 1.45 3.57
N THR A 633 16.41 1.98 4.69
CA THR A 633 16.75 1.52 6.05
C THR A 633 15.61 0.75 6.72
N ASP A 634 14.54 0.46 5.97
CA ASP A 634 13.42 -0.31 6.47
C ASP A 634 13.87 -1.71 6.91
N LYS A 635 13.32 -2.20 8.02
CA LYS A 635 13.76 -3.47 8.62
C LYS A 635 13.35 -4.70 7.81
N VAL A 636 12.28 -4.59 7.01
CA VAL A 636 11.70 -5.69 6.24
C VAL A 636 12.15 -5.61 4.78
N VAL A 637 11.99 -4.43 4.14
CA VAL A 637 12.29 -4.24 2.72
C VAL A 637 13.62 -3.53 2.45
N GLY A 638 14.29 -2.97 3.47
CA GLY A 638 15.39 -2.03 3.26
C GLY A 638 16.64 -2.60 2.60
N GLU A 639 16.98 -3.88 2.86
CA GLU A 639 18.09 -4.53 2.13
C GLU A 639 17.77 -4.59 0.63
N GLN A 640 16.56 -5.01 0.26
CA GLN A 640 16.16 -5.13 -1.14
C GLN A 640 15.97 -3.76 -1.80
N ALA A 641 15.39 -2.78 -1.09
CA ALA A 641 15.27 -1.41 -1.57
C ALA A 641 16.66 -0.79 -1.82
N THR A 642 17.64 -1.06 -0.96
CA THR A 642 19.02 -0.58 -1.13
C THR A 642 19.73 -1.21 -2.32
N ILE A 643 19.59 -2.53 -2.51
CA ILE A 643 20.14 -3.24 -3.66
C ILE A 643 19.54 -2.67 -4.96
N MET A 644 18.21 -2.60 -5.02
CA MET A 644 17.49 -2.07 -6.16
C MET A 644 17.89 -0.62 -6.47
N TYR A 645 17.99 0.23 -5.45
CA TYR A 645 18.41 1.60 -5.62
C TYR A 645 19.82 1.68 -6.22
N THR A 646 20.74 0.85 -5.73
CA THR A 646 22.12 0.78 -6.23
C THR A 646 22.15 0.37 -7.71
N GLU A 647 21.40 -0.66 -8.08
CA GLU A 647 21.30 -1.13 -9.48
C GLU A 647 20.66 -0.07 -10.39
N ALA A 648 19.63 0.63 -9.91
CA ALA A 648 19.03 1.75 -10.63
C ALA A 648 20.04 2.89 -10.84
N GLN A 649 20.86 3.21 -9.83
CA GLN A 649 21.94 4.20 -9.95
C GLN A 649 23.00 3.77 -10.98
N GLU A 650 23.35 2.49 -11.04
CA GLU A 650 24.29 1.96 -12.04
C GLU A 650 23.73 2.06 -13.46
N MET A 651 22.48 1.64 -13.67
CA MET A 651 21.82 1.77 -14.96
C MET A 651 21.67 3.25 -15.37
N ILE A 652 21.35 4.15 -14.44
CA ILE A 652 21.32 5.59 -14.70
C ILE A 652 22.67 6.11 -15.18
N LYS A 653 23.78 5.69 -14.55
CA LYS A 653 25.14 6.07 -15.00
C LYS A 653 25.38 5.63 -16.45
N GLU A 654 24.98 4.41 -16.79
CA GLU A 654 25.09 3.89 -18.15
C GLU A 654 24.22 4.68 -19.14
N ILE A 655 22.94 4.90 -18.81
CA ILE A 655 21.98 5.66 -19.62
C ILE A 655 22.54 7.05 -19.93
N ILE A 656 23.10 7.74 -18.94
CA ILE A 656 23.69 9.07 -19.10
C ILE A 656 24.96 9.00 -19.95
N ALA A 657 25.88 8.09 -19.65
CA ALA A 657 27.16 7.98 -20.34
C ALA A 657 27.00 7.64 -21.83
N LYS A 658 26.06 6.74 -22.15
CA LYS A 658 25.78 6.28 -23.51
C LYS A 658 24.65 7.07 -24.21
N GLN A 659 24.03 8.04 -23.52
CA GLN A 659 22.89 8.84 -24.01
C GLN A 659 21.74 7.97 -24.54
N LEU A 660 21.40 6.91 -23.81
CA LEU A 660 20.38 5.93 -24.22
C LEU A 660 18.97 6.52 -24.16
N LEU A 661 18.73 7.46 -23.23
CA LEU A 661 17.48 8.19 -23.10
C LEU A 661 17.66 9.65 -23.51
N LYS A 662 16.66 10.20 -24.21
CA LYS A 662 16.69 11.57 -24.74
C LYS A 662 15.51 12.37 -24.19
N PRO A 663 15.72 13.27 -23.22
CA PRO A 663 14.68 14.14 -22.71
C PRO A 663 14.38 15.27 -23.70
N LYS A 664 13.10 15.51 -23.98
CA LYS A 664 12.63 16.66 -24.76
C LYS A 664 11.48 17.33 -24.03
N GLY A 665 11.45 18.66 -24.07
CA GLY A 665 10.40 19.44 -23.42
C GLY A 665 9.97 20.62 -24.27
N ILE A 666 8.72 21.01 -24.10
CA ILE A 666 8.15 22.21 -24.68
C ILE A 666 7.22 22.84 -23.65
N PHE A 667 7.26 24.15 -23.54
CA PHE A 667 6.27 24.90 -22.79
C PHE A 667 5.92 26.17 -23.54
N GLY A 668 4.81 26.79 -23.15
CA GLY A 668 4.47 28.12 -23.59
C GLY A 668 3.77 28.90 -22.50
N LEU A 669 4.00 30.20 -22.50
CA LEU A 669 3.43 31.16 -21.57
C LEU A 669 2.68 32.23 -22.36
N PHE A 670 1.42 32.46 -22.03
CA PHE A 670 0.51 33.26 -22.84
C PHE A 670 -0.30 34.21 -21.98
N GLU A 671 -0.74 35.31 -22.59
CA GLU A 671 -1.80 36.14 -22.01
C GLU A 671 -3.07 35.29 -21.93
N ALA A 672 -3.76 35.34 -20.80
CA ALA A 672 -4.95 34.53 -20.56
C ALA A 672 -5.95 35.27 -19.68
N ASN A 673 -7.23 35.03 -19.94
CA ASN A 673 -8.31 35.50 -19.08
C ASN A 673 -9.40 34.44 -18.99
N SER A 674 -10.06 34.36 -17.83
CA SER A 674 -11.28 33.56 -17.74
C SER A 674 -12.42 34.25 -18.50
N ILE A 675 -13.19 33.45 -19.24
CA ILE A 675 -14.37 33.87 -20.01
C ILE A 675 -15.50 32.88 -19.78
N ASN A 676 -16.75 33.28 -20.05
CA ASN A 676 -17.93 32.39 -19.96
C ASN A 676 -18.04 31.65 -18.60
N ASP A 677 -17.62 32.29 -17.50
CA ASP A 677 -17.50 31.77 -16.13
C ASP A 677 -16.50 30.62 -15.90
N ASP A 678 -16.31 29.70 -16.86
CA ASP A 678 -15.58 28.44 -16.68
C ASP A 678 -14.51 28.16 -17.74
N ASP A 679 -14.36 29.00 -18.76
CA ASP A 679 -13.36 28.81 -19.81
C ASP A 679 -12.16 29.72 -19.61
N ILE A 680 -11.02 29.35 -20.21
CA ILE A 680 -9.82 30.18 -20.22
C ILE A 680 -9.45 30.48 -21.67
N SER A 681 -9.55 31.75 -22.05
CA SER A 681 -9.13 32.27 -23.35
C SER A 681 -7.62 32.49 -23.34
N ILE A 682 -6.90 31.88 -24.29
CA ILE A 682 -5.47 32.07 -24.51
C ILE A 682 -5.28 33.05 -25.65
N GLN A 683 -4.52 34.11 -25.40
CA GLN A 683 -4.34 35.23 -26.32
C GLN A 683 -2.89 35.40 -26.74
N LYS A 684 -2.71 35.88 -27.97
CA LYS A 684 -1.43 36.31 -28.52
C LYS A 684 -1.62 37.59 -29.30
N LYS A 685 -0.98 38.68 -28.84
CA LYS A 685 -1.11 40.02 -29.45
C LYS A 685 -2.56 40.50 -29.54
N GLY A 686 -3.39 40.16 -28.54
CA GLY A 686 -4.81 40.53 -28.47
C GLY A 686 -5.77 39.65 -29.29
N GLU A 687 -5.28 38.66 -30.03
CA GLU A 687 -6.11 37.66 -30.72
C GLU A 687 -6.23 36.39 -29.88
N GLU A 688 -7.43 35.83 -29.79
CA GLU A 688 -7.68 34.53 -29.16
C GLU A 688 -7.16 33.41 -30.07
N ILE A 689 -6.23 32.60 -29.57
CA ILE A 689 -5.56 31.53 -30.34
C ILE A 689 -5.93 30.14 -29.86
N ALA A 690 -6.44 29.99 -28.64
CA ALA A 690 -6.96 28.74 -28.10
C ALA A 690 -7.92 29.04 -26.93
N ILE A 691 -8.80 28.09 -26.63
CA ILE A 691 -9.67 28.15 -25.44
C ILE A 691 -9.54 26.82 -24.70
N PHE A 692 -9.12 26.87 -23.44
CA PHE A 692 -9.16 25.71 -22.56
C PHE A 692 -10.54 25.61 -21.89
N ARG A 693 -11.13 24.42 -21.94
CA ARG A 693 -12.44 24.14 -21.32
C ARG A 693 -12.22 23.57 -19.93
N THR A 694 -12.77 24.24 -18.92
CA THR A 694 -12.74 23.73 -17.55
C THR A 694 -14.12 23.28 -17.08
N LEU A 695 -14.11 22.42 -16.05
CA LEU A 695 -15.29 21.88 -15.40
C LEU A 695 -15.37 22.39 -13.96
N ARG A 696 -16.59 22.48 -13.43
CA ARG A 696 -16.90 23.00 -12.10
C ARG A 696 -17.52 21.93 -11.20
N GLN A 697 -17.14 21.95 -9.93
CA GLN A 697 -17.75 21.08 -8.92
C GLN A 697 -19.26 21.34 -8.81
N GLN A 698 -20.11 20.30 -8.83
CA GLN A 698 -21.58 20.44 -8.70
C GLN A 698 -22.19 19.84 -7.44
N LEU A 699 -21.39 19.22 -6.57
CA LEU A 699 -21.87 18.74 -5.28
C LEU A 699 -22.38 19.92 -4.44
N LYS A 700 -23.58 19.80 -3.85
CA LYS A 700 -24.12 20.82 -2.93
C LYS A 700 -23.25 20.85 -1.66
N LYS A 701 -22.51 21.94 -1.48
CA LYS A 701 -21.71 22.19 -0.28
C LYS A 701 -22.49 23.03 0.75
N ARG A 702 -21.96 23.08 1.97
CA ARG A 702 -22.45 23.99 3.02
C ARG A 702 -22.30 25.44 2.55
N GLU A 703 -23.14 26.33 3.08
CA GLU A 703 -23.07 27.75 2.78
C GLU A 703 -21.68 28.32 3.12
N GLY A 704 -21.20 29.25 2.29
CA GLY A 704 -19.85 29.83 2.41
C GLY A 704 -18.73 28.98 1.79
N ILE A 705 -18.97 27.72 1.41
CA ILE A 705 -17.95 26.89 0.76
C ILE A 705 -18.10 26.97 -0.78
N PRO A 706 -17.04 27.33 -1.52
CA PRO A 706 -17.08 27.52 -2.97
C PRO A 706 -17.13 26.21 -3.75
N ASN A 707 -17.70 26.28 -4.96
CA ASN A 707 -17.66 25.25 -5.99
C ASN A 707 -16.55 25.60 -6.99
N HIS A 708 -15.39 24.96 -6.89
CA HIS A 708 -14.20 25.33 -7.65
C HIS A 708 -14.30 24.90 -9.13
N ALA A 709 -13.73 25.73 -10.00
CA ALA A 709 -13.26 25.40 -11.35
C ALA A 709 -11.83 25.93 -11.52
N LEU A 710 -11.03 25.37 -12.43
CA LEU A 710 -9.66 25.86 -12.66
C LEU A 710 -9.64 27.29 -13.21
N ALA A 711 -10.66 27.67 -13.98
CA ALA A 711 -10.82 29.03 -14.49
C ALA A 711 -10.97 30.10 -13.39
N ASP A 712 -11.35 29.71 -12.16
CA ASP A 712 -11.46 30.65 -11.03
C ASP A 712 -10.11 31.27 -10.63
N PHE A 713 -8.99 30.64 -11.02
CA PHE A 713 -7.63 31.06 -10.67
C PHE A 713 -6.98 31.97 -11.74
N VAL A 714 -7.73 32.40 -12.77
CA VAL A 714 -7.28 33.31 -13.82
C VAL A 714 -8.22 34.52 -13.88
N ALA A 715 -7.68 35.74 -13.97
CA ALA A 715 -8.47 36.96 -13.92
C ALA A 715 -9.56 36.99 -15.01
N PRO A 716 -10.83 37.26 -14.65
CA PRO A 716 -11.90 37.39 -15.62
C PRO A 716 -11.67 38.55 -16.58
N LYS A 717 -12.03 38.37 -17.84
CA LYS A 717 -11.89 39.40 -18.88
C LYS A 717 -12.61 40.70 -18.52
N GLU A 718 -13.71 40.61 -17.79
CA GLU A 718 -14.54 41.74 -17.34
C GLU A 718 -13.82 42.63 -16.31
N THR A 719 -12.78 42.12 -15.64
CA THR A 719 -11.96 42.92 -14.72
C THR A 719 -11.07 43.94 -15.44
N GLY A 720 -10.86 43.77 -16.75
CA GLY A 720 -9.93 44.59 -17.53
C GLY A 720 -8.44 44.35 -17.22
N LYS A 721 -8.11 43.39 -16.34
CA LYS A 721 -6.73 43.01 -16.01
C LYS A 721 -6.24 41.90 -16.95
N THR A 722 -5.03 42.03 -17.48
CA THR A 722 -4.36 40.97 -18.24
C THR A 722 -3.73 39.99 -17.25
N ASP A 723 -4.16 38.73 -17.29
CA ASP A 723 -3.54 37.62 -16.56
C ASP A 723 -2.83 36.67 -17.53
N TYR A 724 -2.27 35.58 -17.02
CA TYR A 724 -1.43 34.68 -17.80
C TYR A 724 -1.65 33.22 -17.39
N MET A 725 -1.43 32.34 -18.36
CA MET A 725 -1.48 30.88 -18.16
C MET A 725 -0.39 30.24 -19.01
N GLY A 726 0.14 29.12 -18.52
CA GLY A 726 1.06 28.29 -19.28
C GLY A 726 0.52 26.91 -19.62
N ALA A 727 1.17 26.26 -20.56
CA ALA A 727 1.00 24.85 -20.85
C ALA A 727 2.36 24.21 -21.16
N PHE A 728 2.50 22.91 -20.94
CA PHE A 728 3.74 22.18 -21.19
C PHE A 728 3.50 20.74 -21.66
N CYS A 729 4.53 20.18 -22.30
CA CYS A 729 4.67 18.75 -22.54
C CYS A 729 6.16 18.38 -22.44
N VAL A 730 6.46 17.29 -21.74
CA VAL A 730 7.80 16.69 -21.62
C VAL A 730 7.72 15.21 -21.96
N GLY A 731 8.78 14.65 -22.53
CA GLY A 731 8.85 13.24 -22.90
C GLY A 731 10.29 12.70 -22.92
N ILE A 732 10.44 11.44 -22.52
CA ILE A 732 11.70 10.71 -22.51
C ILE A 732 11.68 9.65 -23.62
N PHE A 733 12.50 9.87 -24.66
CA PHE A 733 12.61 8.95 -25.80
C PHE A 733 13.72 7.91 -25.58
N GLY A 734 13.59 6.72 -26.16
CA GLY A 734 14.58 5.63 -26.08
C GLY A 734 14.25 4.53 -25.06
N ALA A 735 13.22 4.72 -24.24
CA ALA A 735 12.88 3.79 -23.16
C ALA A 735 12.37 2.44 -23.69
N GLN A 736 11.55 2.47 -24.75
CA GLN A 736 11.02 1.25 -25.36
C GLN A 736 12.11 0.45 -26.06
N GLU A 737 12.96 1.12 -26.84
CA GLU A 737 14.08 0.50 -27.54
C GLU A 737 15.08 -0.11 -26.56
N LEU A 738 15.36 0.58 -25.44
CA LEU A 738 16.22 0.07 -24.38
C LEU A 738 15.60 -1.16 -23.71
N ALA A 739 14.31 -1.11 -23.36
CA ALA A 739 13.61 -2.23 -22.74
C ALA A 739 13.55 -3.45 -23.68
N GLU A 740 13.26 -3.25 -24.97
CA GLU A 740 13.27 -4.30 -25.99
C GLU A 740 14.67 -4.93 -26.15
N SER A 741 15.74 -4.13 -26.06
CA SER A 741 17.12 -4.65 -26.11
C SER A 741 17.46 -5.57 -24.94
N TYR A 742 16.85 -5.37 -23.76
CA TYR A 742 16.97 -6.27 -22.61
C TYR A 742 16.07 -7.50 -22.75
N ARG A 743 14.82 -7.34 -23.21
CA ARG A 743 13.91 -8.48 -23.47
C ARG A 743 14.46 -9.43 -24.53
N ALA A 744 15.13 -8.92 -25.55
CA ALA A 744 15.80 -9.72 -26.57
C ALA A 744 16.94 -10.60 -26.00
N LYS A 745 17.42 -10.27 -24.79
CA LYS A 745 18.41 -11.04 -24.02
C LYS A 745 17.78 -11.78 -22.83
N GLU A 746 16.46 -11.91 -22.81
CA GLU A 746 15.68 -12.54 -21.74
C GLU A 746 15.85 -11.88 -20.37
N ASP A 747 16.16 -10.57 -20.33
CA ASP A 747 16.39 -9.81 -19.12
C ASP A 747 15.19 -8.89 -18.78
N ASP A 748 14.10 -9.49 -18.31
CA ASP A 748 12.89 -8.75 -17.95
C ASP A 748 13.11 -7.76 -16.80
N TYR A 749 14.05 -8.08 -15.89
CA TYR A 749 14.41 -7.21 -14.77
C TYR A 749 14.91 -5.86 -15.26
N ASN A 750 15.94 -5.88 -16.12
CA ASN A 750 16.51 -4.65 -16.65
C ASN A 750 15.59 -3.96 -17.66
N ALA A 751 14.72 -4.70 -18.35
CA ALA A 751 13.69 -4.11 -19.21
C ALA A 751 12.69 -3.25 -18.39
N ILE A 752 12.14 -3.80 -17.30
CA ILE A 752 11.22 -3.09 -16.41
C ILE A 752 11.94 -1.94 -15.70
N MET A 753 13.18 -2.15 -15.26
CA MET A 753 14.02 -1.11 -14.64
C MET A 753 14.22 0.09 -15.57
N ALA A 754 14.54 -0.15 -16.85
CA ALA A 754 14.72 0.90 -17.84
C ALA A 754 13.45 1.74 -18.06
N GLN A 755 12.27 1.08 -18.15
CA GLN A 755 10.98 1.76 -18.25
C GLN A 755 10.68 2.59 -16.99
N ALA A 756 10.85 2.01 -15.81
CA ALA A 756 10.61 2.71 -14.54
C ALA A 756 11.54 3.92 -14.34
N ILE A 757 12.81 3.82 -14.74
CA ILE A 757 13.77 4.93 -14.72
C ILE A 757 13.35 6.03 -15.71
N ALA A 758 12.89 5.66 -16.91
CA ALA A 758 12.40 6.64 -17.88
C ALA A 758 11.20 7.44 -17.34
N ASP A 759 10.24 6.76 -16.68
CA ASP A 759 9.12 7.42 -16.02
C ASP A 759 9.58 8.38 -14.91
N ARG A 760 10.59 7.99 -14.11
CA ARG A 760 11.19 8.89 -13.11
C ARG A 760 11.81 10.12 -13.75
N PHE A 761 12.47 9.98 -14.89
CA PHE A 761 13.01 11.13 -15.62
C PHE A 761 11.93 12.02 -16.22
N ALA A 762 10.80 11.47 -16.68
CA ALA A 762 9.69 12.26 -17.20
C ALA A 762 9.07 13.16 -16.11
N GLU A 763 8.82 12.58 -14.93
CA GLU A 763 8.29 13.33 -13.76
C GLU A 763 9.31 14.35 -13.23
N ALA A 764 10.58 13.96 -13.13
CA ALA A 764 11.67 14.87 -12.74
C ALA A 764 11.80 16.03 -13.73
N MET A 765 11.58 15.79 -15.03
CA MET A 765 11.59 16.84 -16.05
C MET A 765 10.40 17.79 -15.91
N ALA A 766 9.21 17.28 -15.56
CA ALA A 766 8.05 18.12 -15.29
C ALA A 766 8.28 19.01 -14.07
N GLU A 767 8.85 18.47 -12.98
CA GLU A 767 9.19 19.23 -11.77
C GLU A 767 10.30 20.27 -12.04
N TYR A 768 11.37 19.86 -12.72
CA TYR A 768 12.46 20.75 -13.14
C TYR A 768 11.93 21.91 -13.98
N LEU A 769 11.12 21.61 -15.00
CA LEU A 769 10.56 22.60 -15.90
C LEU A 769 9.63 23.55 -15.17
N HIS A 770 8.77 23.03 -14.30
CA HIS A 770 7.91 23.85 -13.47
C HIS A 770 8.73 24.82 -12.61
N LYS A 771 9.79 24.35 -11.93
CA LYS A 771 10.71 25.22 -11.19
C LYS A 771 11.35 26.29 -12.08
N GLN A 772 11.80 25.96 -13.29
CA GLN A 772 12.33 26.95 -14.23
C GLN A 772 11.27 27.98 -14.63
N VAL A 773 10.01 27.57 -14.82
CA VAL A 773 8.90 28.47 -15.12
C VAL A 773 8.67 29.43 -13.95
N ARG A 774 8.56 28.94 -12.71
CA ARG A 774 8.31 29.79 -11.53
C ARG A 774 9.43 30.81 -11.28
N THR A 775 10.68 30.38 -11.40
CA THR A 775 11.86 31.15 -10.99
C THR A 775 12.46 31.99 -12.12
N LYS A 776 12.37 31.54 -13.39
CA LYS A 776 13.07 32.16 -14.53
C LYS A 776 12.13 32.64 -15.64
N HIS A 777 11.32 31.77 -16.24
CA HIS A 777 10.58 32.12 -17.46
C HIS A 777 9.31 32.94 -17.19
N TRP A 778 8.51 32.52 -16.21
CA TRP A 778 7.42 33.33 -15.68
C TRP A 778 7.95 34.29 -14.62
N GLY A 779 8.74 33.79 -13.67
CA GLY A 779 9.49 34.61 -12.74
C GLY A 779 8.65 35.28 -11.65
N TYR A 780 7.58 34.63 -11.19
CA TYR A 780 6.75 35.11 -10.09
C TYR A 780 7.26 34.69 -8.71
N ASP A 781 8.27 33.80 -8.65
CA ASP A 781 8.91 33.38 -7.39
C ASP A 781 10.43 33.24 -7.60
N ILE A 782 11.11 34.38 -7.80
CA ILE A 782 12.52 34.42 -8.24
C ILE A 782 13.48 33.92 -7.15
N ASP A 783 13.14 34.15 -5.89
CA ASP A 783 13.96 33.83 -4.73
C ASP A 783 13.64 32.44 -4.13
N GLU A 784 12.99 31.56 -4.91
CA GLU A 784 12.62 30.20 -4.48
C GLU A 784 13.86 29.36 -4.12
N GLY A 785 14.03 29.08 -2.82
CA GLY A 785 15.10 28.25 -2.26
C GLY A 785 14.68 26.83 -1.87
N LEU A 786 13.66 26.26 -2.51
CA LEU A 786 13.05 24.98 -2.10
C LEU A 786 13.95 23.76 -2.37
N THR A 787 13.95 22.84 -1.40
CA THR A 787 14.57 21.51 -1.52
C THR A 787 13.71 20.56 -2.36
N ASN A 788 14.25 19.41 -2.77
CA ASN A 788 13.46 18.42 -3.52
C ASN A 788 12.27 17.90 -2.69
N ASP A 789 12.43 17.71 -1.38
CA ASP A 789 11.34 17.30 -0.49
C ASP A 789 10.22 18.34 -0.41
N ASP A 790 10.58 19.63 -0.46
CA ASP A 790 9.59 20.71 -0.51
C ASP A 790 8.87 20.76 -1.86
N LEU A 791 9.57 20.45 -2.96
CA LEU A 791 8.96 20.33 -4.30
C LEU A 791 7.95 19.17 -4.33
N ILE A 792 8.31 18.00 -3.76
CA ILE A 792 7.42 16.82 -3.67
C ILE A 792 6.18 17.13 -2.82
N LYS A 793 6.33 17.92 -1.75
CA LYS A 793 5.20 18.40 -0.92
C LYS A 793 4.38 19.51 -1.58
N GLU A 794 4.79 19.98 -2.75
CA GLU A 794 4.18 21.08 -3.48
C GLU A 794 4.15 22.41 -2.69
N SER A 795 5.19 22.69 -1.88
CA SER A 795 5.28 23.90 -1.04
C SER A 795 5.52 25.20 -1.82
N TYR A 796 5.55 25.14 -3.16
CA TYR A 796 5.74 26.29 -4.05
C TYR A 796 4.42 27.03 -4.34
N LYS A 797 4.51 28.27 -4.84
CA LYS A 797 3.35 29.02 -5.32
C LYS A 797 2.92 28.53 -6.71
N GLY A 798 1.62 28.42 -6.91
CA GLY A 798 1.04 27.99 -8.19
C GLY A 798 0.94 26.47 -8.32
N ILE A 799 0.30 26.01 -9.40
CA ILE A 799 0.02 24.59 -9.65
C ILE A 799 0.26 24.23 -11.12
N ARG A 800 0.44 22.93 -11.39
CA ARG A 800 0.64 22.38 -12.74
C ARG A 800 -0.35 21.26 -13.13
N PRO A 801 -1.67 21.49 -13.07
CA PRO A 801 -2.68 20.46 -13.31
C PRO A 801 -2.58 19.84 -14.71
N ALA A 802 -2.71 18.52 -14.77
CA ALA A 802 -2.57 17.72 -15.98
C ALA A 802 -3.91 17.07 -16.39
N PRO A 803 -4.36 17.21 -17.65
CA PRO A 803 -5.59 16.58 -18.14
C PRO A 803 -5.66 15.07 -17.88
N GLY A 804 -6.72 14.64 -17.18
CA GLY A 804 -6.93 13.28 -16.69
C GLY A 804 -6.83 13.16 -15.16
N TYR A 805 -6.21 14.13 -14.48
CA TYR A 805 -6.20 14.20 -13.02
C TYR A 805 -7.54 14.71 -12.45
N PRO A 806 -7.85 14.46 -11.16
CA PRO A 806 -9.14 14.82 -10.57
C PRO A 806 -9.57 16.29 -10.68
N ALA A 807 -8.62 17.23 -10.81
CA ALA A 807 -8.90 18.67 -10.98
C ALA A 807 -9.30 19.05 -12.42
N CYS A 808 -8.87 18.27 -13.41
CA CYS A 808 -9.18 18.45 -14.83
C CYS A 808 -9.29 17.07 -15.51
N PRO A 809 -10.34 16.29 -15.19
CA PRO A 809 -10.44 14.89 -15.62
C PRO A 809 -10.69 14.71 -17.12
N ASP A 810 -10.98 15.79 -17.86
CA ASP A 810 -11.20 15.73 -19.30
C ASP A 810 -9.88 15.50 -20.06
N HIS A 811 -9.70 14.29 -20.57
CA HIS A 811 -8.53 13.93 -21.38
C HIS A 811 -8.49 14.65 -22.74
N LEU A 812 -9.62 15.12 -23.29
CA LEU A 812 -9.66 15.78 -24.59
C LEU A 812 -8.96 17.15 -24.58
N GLU A 813 -8.74 17.78 -23.44
CA GLU A 813 -7.98 19.04 -23.39
C GLU A 813 -6.50 18.86 -23.76
N LYS A 814 -5.99 17.62 -23.84
CA LYS A 814 -4.66 17.38 -24.43
C LYS A 814 -4.61 17.79 -25.90
N GLU A 815 -5.69 17.64 -26.66
CA GLU A 815 -5.76 18.10 -28.06
C GLU A 815 -5.44 19.61 -28.12
N THR A 816 -6.05 20.41 -27.25
CA THR A 816 -5.80 21.86 -27.14
C THR A 816 -4.34 22.18 -26.80
N ILE A 817 -3.71 21.42 -25.89
CA ILE A 817 -2.27 21.58 -25.57
C ILE A 817 -1.41 21.24 -26.81
N TRP A 818 -1.75 20.16 -27.52
CA TRP A 818 -1.02 19.71 -28.70
C TRP A 818 -1.08 20.72 -29.83
N GLU A 819 -2.25 21.29 -30.10
CA GLU A 819 -2.46 22.33 -31.09
C GLU A 819 -1.75 23.64 -30.71
N LEU A 820 -1.90 24.08 -29.46
CA LEU A 820 -1.33 25.34 -28.96
C LEU A 820 0.20 25.33 -29.01
N LEU A 821 0.83 24.26 -28.53
CA LEU A 821 2.29 24.16 -28.45
C LEU A 821 2.92 23.52 -29.69
N LYS A 822 2.11 22.94 -30.58
CA LYS A 822 2.57 22.10 -31.71
C LYS A 822 3.50 20.99 -31.22
N VAL A 823 3.04 20.22 -30.23
CA VAL A 823 3.87 19.26 -29.48
C VAL A 823 4.49 18.20 -30.40
N GLU A 824 3.70 17.58 -31.27
CA GLU A 824 4.16 16.54 -32.19
C GLU A 824 5.21 17.08 -33.18
N GLU A 825 4.95 18.25 -33.78
CA GLU A 825 5.89 18.91 -34.72
C GLU A 825 7.23 19.26 -34.04
N ASN A 826 7.19 19.76 -32.81
CA ASN A 826 8.37 20.33 -32.15
C ASN A 826 9.21 19.33 -31.36
N ILE A 827 8.58 18.38 -30.67
CA ILE A 827 9.28 17.42 -29.80
C ILE A 827 8.99 15.95 -30.15
N GLY A 828 7.95 15.66 -30.95
CA GLY A 828 7.64 14.32 -31.43
C GLY A 828 6.85 13.44 -30.45
N VAL A 829 6.26 14.03 -29.39
CA VAL A 829 5.33 13.30 -28.51
C VAL A 829 3.96 13.29 -29.20
N THR A 830 3.35 12.12 -29.36
CA THR A 830 2.08 11.93 -30.08
C THR A 830 0.94 11.56 -29.12
N LEU A 831 -0.31 11.76 -29.56
CA LEU A 831 -1.50 11.32 -28.84
C LEU A 831 -2.12 10.11 -29.53
N THR A 832 -2.54 9.12 -28.75
CA THR A 832 -3.34 8.00 -29.23
C THR A 832 -4.82 8.40 -29.39
N GLU A 833 -5.63 7.54 -29.99
CA GLU A 833 -7.10 7.72 -30.06
C GLU A 833 -7.76 7.86 -28.68
N SER A 834 -7.14 7.33 -27.62
CA SER A 834 -7.60 7.44 -26.23
C SER A 834 -6.94 8.59 -25.46
N MET A 835 -6.21 9.49 -26.14
CA MET A 835 -5.49 10.61 -25.55
C MET A 835 -4.40 10.19 -24.54
N ALA A 836 -3.84 8.99 -24.72
CA ALA A 836 -2.58 8.61 -24.07
C ALA A 836 -1.41 9.25 -24.85
N MET A 837 -0.32 9.55 -24.16
CA MET A 837 0.86 10.18 -24.77
C MET A 837 1.88 9.10 -25.15
N TRP A 838 2.53 9.22 -26.31
CA TRP A 838 3.65 8.37 -26.69
C TRP A 838 4.90 9.23 -26.96
N PRO A 839 6.08 8.90 -26.39
CA PRO A 839 6.40 7.73 -25.56
C PRO A 839 5.64 7.72 -24.23
N GLY A 840 5.46 6.54 -23.62
CA GLY A 840 4.71 6.39 -22.36
C GLY A 840 5.27 7.25 -21.21
N ALA A 841 6.60 7.38 -21.13
CA ALA A 841 7.29 8.26 -20.21
C ALA A 841 7.16 9.74 -20.63
N ALA A 842 5.96 10.30 -20.49
CA ALA A 842 5.63 11.68 -20.86
C ALA A 842 4.63 12.32 -19.88
N VAL A 843 4.72 13.64 -19.72
CA VAL A 843 3.83 14.45 -18.87
C VAL A 843 3.42 15.72 -19.62
N SER A 844 2.15 16.06 -19.59
CA SER A 844 1.64 17.32 -20.14
C SER A 844 0.60 17.95 -19.22
N GLY A 845 0.58 19.27 -19.15
CA GLY A 845 -0.38 19.97 -18.31
C GLY A 845 -0.32 21.49 -18.46
N TYR A 846 -0.89 22.17 -17.48
CA TYR A 846 -1.00 23.61 -17.42
C TYR A 846 0.00 24.22 -16.44
N TYR A 847 0.11 25.55 -16.42
CA TYR A 847 0.71 26.32 -15.33
C TYR A 847 -0.23 27.44 -14.90
N PHE A 848 -0.50 27.51 -13.61
CA PHE A 848 -1.23 28.61 -12.96
C PHE A 848 -0.33 29.24 -11.89
N ALA A 849 -0.09 30.55 -11.99
CA ALA A 849 0.80 31.28 -11.07
C ALA A 849 0.09 31.80 -9.80
N ASN A 850 -1.24 31.87 -9.83
CA ASN A 850 -2.00 32.47 -8.74
C ASN A 850 -1.73 31.74 -7.41
N LYS A 851 -1.36 32.46 -6.35
CA LYS A 851 -1.02 31.91 -5.04
C LYS A 851 -2.17 31.15 -4.35
N GLU A 852 -3.41 31.42 -4.74
CA GLU A 852 -4.61 30.78 -4.20
C GLU A 852 -5.03 29.54 -5.01
N SER A 853 -4.33 29.26 -6.11
CA SER A 853 -4.56 28.06 -6.91
C SER A 853 -4.19 26.80 -6.13
N LYS A 854 -5.01 25.76 -6.28
CA LYS A 854 -4.84 24.47 -5.59
C LYS A 854 -5.44 23.33 -6.39
N TYR A 855 -4.95 22.12 -6.16
CA TYR A 855 -5.61 20.91 -6.64
C TYR A 855 -6.91 20.65 -5.86
N PHE A 856 -7.94 20.22 -6.57
CA PHE A 856 -9.21 19.81 -5.98
C PHE A 856 -9.79 18.65 -6.78
N GLY A 857 -10.59 17.78 -6.15
CA GLY A 857 -11.35 16.76 -6.88
C GLY A 857 -12.63 17.35 -7.46
N LEU A 858 -12.83 17.28 -8.78
CA LEU A 858 -14.05 17.76 -9.43
C LEU A 858 -15.33 17.09 -8.87
N GLY A 859 -15.22 15.80 -8.54
CA GLY A 859 -16.36 14.99 -8.11
C GLY A 859 -17.27 14.62 -9.28
N LYS A 860 -18.56 14.47 -9.01
CA LYS A 860 -19.56 14.14 -10.03
C LYS A 860 -20.23 15.40 -10.60
N ILE A 861 -20.56 15.36 -11.88
CA ILE A 861 -21.25 16.42 -12.63
C ILE A 861 -22.60 15.92 -13.17
N THR A 862 -23.59 16.79 -13.26
CA THR A 862 -24.93 16.49 -13.76
C THR A 862 -25.04 16.78 -15.27
N ASP A 863 -26.10 16.27 -15.91
CA ASP A 863 -26.29 16.35 -17.37
C ASP A 863 -26.40 17.79 -17.91
N ASP A 864 -26.79 18.75 -17.06
CA ASP A 864 -26.81 20.17 -17.41
C ASP A 864 -25.41 20.72 -17.71
N GLN A 865 -24.40 20.39 -16.89
CA GLN A 865 -23.01 20.78 -17.13
C GLN A 865 -22.42 20.00 -18.31
N VAL A 866 -22.76 18.73 -18.49
CA VAL A 866 -22.34 17.97 -19.68
C VAL A 866 -22.87 18.65 -20.94
N THR A 867 -24.12 19.10 -20.89
CA THR A 867 -24.79 19.76 -22.02
C THR A 867 -24.16 21.11 -22.36
N ASP A 868 -23.87 21.91 -21.33
CA ASP A 868 -23.14 23.17 -21.45
C ASP A 868 -21.71 22.93 -22.00
N TYR A 869 -21.00 21.94 -21.49
CA TYR A 869 -19.63 21.62 -21.91
C TYR A 869 -19.53 21.18 -23.37
N PHE A 870 -20.37 20.25 -23.86
CA PHE A 870 -20.25 19.79 -25.25
C PHE A 870 -20.57 20.91 -26.24
N THR A 871 -21.52 21.79 -25.87
CA THR A 871 -21.88 22.96 -26.66
C THR A 871 -20.70 23.92 -26.76
N ARG A 872 -20.03 24.19 -25.63
CA ARG A 872 -18.82 25.02 -25.59
C ARG A 872 -17.67 24.41 -26.40
N LYS A 873 -17.44 23.09 -26.30
CA LYS A 873 -16.35 22.40 -26.98
C LYS A 873 -16.62 22.11 -28.46
N GLY A 874 -17.86 22.23 -28.92
CA GLY A 874 -18.23 21.96 -30.31
C GLY A 874 -18.23 20.47 -30.67
N ILE A 875 -18.53 19.60 -29.71
CA ILE A 875 -18.60 18.14 -29.90
C ILE A 875 -20.01 17.62 -29.66
N THR A 876 -20.30 16.39 -30.09
CA THR A 876 -21.60 15.77 -29.82
C THR A 876 -21.77 15.42 -28.35
N LYS A 877 -23.03 15.37 -27.89
CA LYS A 877 -23.36 14.96 -26.51
C LYS A 877 -22.87 13.54 -26.22
N GLU A 878 -22.93 12.65 -27.20
CA GLU A 878 -22.45 11.27 -27.11
C GLU A 878 -20.93 11.23 -26.88
N LYS A 879 -20.16 12.03 -27.64
CA LYS A 879 -18.70 12.14 -27.45
C LYS A 879 -18.40 12.67 -26.05
N ALA A 880 -19.06 13.75 -25.62
CA ALA A 880 -18.84 14.30 -24.28
C ALA A 880 -19.19 13.32 -23.16
N ARG A 881 -20.33 12.62 -23.26
CA ARG A 881 -20.73 11.60 -22.26
C ARG A 881 -19.75 10.43 -22.22
N LYS A 882 -19.17 10.01 -23.36
CA LYS A 882 -18.11 9.00 -23.40
C LYS A 882 -16.89 9.46 -22.59
N TRP A 883 -16.33 10.62 -22.91
CA TRP A 883 -15.09 11.09 -22.26
C TRP A 883 -15.27 11.50 -20.79
N LEU A 884 -16.44 11.99 -20.41
CA LEU A 884 -16.76 12.38 -19.04
C LEU A 884 -17.45 11.27 -18.23
N HIS A 885 -17.63 10.07 -18.81
CA HIS A 885 -18.34 8.95 -18.18
C HIS A 885 -17.91 8.68 -16.72
N PRO A 886 -16.61 8.67 -16.35
CA PRO A 886 -16.17 8.40 -14.98
C PRO A 886 -16.69 9.41 -13.95
N ILE A 887 -17.01 10.63 -14.39
CA ILE A 887 -17.43 11.75 -13.53
C ILE A 887 -18.91 12.11 -13.66
N LEU A 888 -19.71 11.37 -14.42
CA LEU A 888 -21.14 11.62 -14.49
C LEU A 888 -21.82 11.19 -13.17
N ALA A 889 -22.72 12.05 -12.67
CA ALA A 889 -23.69 11.68 -11.64
C ALA A 889 -24.71 10.71 -12.26
N GLU A 890 -25.08 9.67 -11.51
CA GLU A 890 -26.19 8.81 -11.91
C GLU A 890 -27.50 9.60 -11.72
N GLU A 891 -28.35 9.58 -12.74
CA GLU A 891 -29.67 10.23 -12.74
C GLU A 891 -30.67 9.50 -11.84
#